data_AF-A0A3M7M098-F1
#
_entry.id   AF-A0A3M7M098-F1
#
_cell.length_a   1.000
_cell.length_b   1.000
_cell.length_c   1.000
_cell.angle_alpha   90.00
_cell.angle_beta   90.00
_cell.angle_gamma   90.00
#
_symmetry.space_group_name_H-M   'P 1'
#
loop_
_entity.id
_entity.type
_entity.pdbx_description
1 polymer ?
#
loop_
_entity_poly.entity_id
_entity_poly.type
_entity_poly.pdbx_seq_one_letter_code
_entity_poly.pdbx_strand_id
1 'polypeptide(L)'
;MRITNSNECFDINLYRTVNEHEPERIFDSFHPSYTYTVIDENETIAGYKNPSIQLDFRANDMKPQLGISFDQQVDLKKISPDLNQIDLSPELFREYLPETIDEAAGPAPADWKPPGERQSSFSLHGKQYEIWKSSMTDPEARRIWTNMRLLVILFIEGATVHGLDDEDTLDRWSLYLMYDVTPHSQKDLSPYTLAGFSTSYRAWVFPTFEIARATKQLPSPAASTNGDVAKYTPPRLTQDPETLLFTDKLDLLQTPSRERISQFLILPPYQGKLLGSRLYDHIFRDLAAKPFIYEIPVEGPSEEFDAMRDYCDITYLRTLPAFQELSVASNIPPESLRKDSPIPRDQILGNGKDLEELRRETKIVSRQFYRMVELHLLSTIPPNNRSRSRITRKAKSSNENDRRYYFWRLALKQRIYIQNADALDQMEDTADRVEKLESAVDSQQEEFEERLEGLEKRQSLAADDAAVSVSGARAKRKRAVVLEDDEGDEWEDMDEESEGGTKRRRPLCLPNMTDRQINLTVLISGNGSNLQALIDACASGALPNTRITNVISNRKAAYGLERASKASIPTTYHNLVPYKKQHPDSIDTARQQYDADLAKIILDSNPRPDLIVCAGWMHIVTPSFLTPISAANIKIINLHPALPGEFSGAGAIERAWKAGREDGLKRTGVMIHEVIAEVDAGEAIVTQEVELREGESLDELEERIHRVEHGLIVEGTRRVLEKIAGK
;
A
#
# COMPACT_ATOMS: atom_id res chain seq x y z
N MET A 1 12.64 32.49 -2.89
CA MET A 1 13.26 31.16 -3.06
C MET A 1 12.17 30.23 -3.57
N ARG A 2 12.18 29.81 -4.84
CA ARG A 2 11.15 28.87 -5.34
C ARG A 2 11.57 27.45 -4.97
N ILE A 3 10.62 26.73 -4.38
CA ILE A 3 10.69 25.31 -3.99
C ILE A 3 9.58 24.61 -4.77
N THR A 4 9.96 23.85 -5.80
CA THR A 4 8.99 23.19 -6.69
C THR A 4 8.82 21.73 -6.25
N ASN A 5 7.61 21.17 -6.35
CA ASN A 5 7.42 19.72 -6.14
C ASN A 5 8.15 18.99 -7.27
N SER A 6 9.08 18.08 -6.94
CA SER A 6 9.88 17.39 -7.95
C SER A 6 9.06 16.48 -8.84
N ASN A 7 8.01 15.83 -8.34
CA ASN A 7 7.17 14.91 -9.13
C ASN A 7 6.49 15.64 -10.31
N GLU A 8 6.19 16.93 -10.14
CA GLU A 8 5.62 17.78 -11.20
C GLU A 8 6.66 18.31 -12.20
N CYS A 9 7.95 18.20 -11.89
CA CYS A 9 9.03 18.65 -12.76
C CYS A 9 9.43 17.61 -13.82
N PHE A 10 9.06 16.35 -13.63
CA PHE A 10 9.39 15.27 -14.57
C PHE A 10 8.36 15.19 -15.69
N ASP A 11 8.82 15.10 -16.93
CA ASP A 11 8.01 14.70 -18.09
C ASP A 11 8.59 13.41 -18.67
N ILE A 12 7.95 12.27 -18.37
CA ILE A 12 8.40 10.97 -18.84
C ILE A 12 7.64 10.60 -20.11
N ASN A 13 8.35 10.24 -21.19
CA ASN A 13 7.74 9.89 -22.47
C ASN A 13 8.27 8.59 -23.05
N LEU A 14 7.45 7.95 -23.89
CA LEU A 14 7.87 6.89 -24.81
C LEU A 14 7.87 7.43 -26.23
N TYR A 15 8.95 7.20 -26.98
CA TYR A 15 9.07 7.64 -28.37
C TYR A 15 9.48 6.51 -29.32
N ARG A 16 9.18 6.72 -30.60
CA ARG A 16 9.68 5.92 -31.72
C ARG A 16 10.39 6.83 -32.71
N THR A 17 11.61 6.46 -33.08
CA THR A 17 12.36 7.17 -34.14
C THR A 17 11.83 6.74 -35.50
N VAL A 18 11.27 7.67 -36.28
CA VAL A 18 10.79 7.39 -37.66
C VAL A 18 11.94 7.57 -38.65
N ASN A 19 12.68 8.68 -38.51
CA ASN A 19 13.87 9.03 -39.28
C ASN A 19 14.98 9.47 -38.31
N GLU A 20 16.26 9.52 -38.73
CA GLU A 20 17.42 9.85 -37.86
C GLU A 20 17.28 11.16 -37.05
N HIS A 21 16.35 12.05 -37.39
CA HIS A 21 16.19 13.38 -36.78
C HIS A 21 14.79 13.68 -36.22
N GLU A 22 13.84 12.73 -36.27
CA GLU A 22 12.44 12.98 -35.84
C GLU A 22 11.92 11.84 -34.94
N PRO A 23 12.12 11.93 -33.61
CA PRO A 23 11.44 11.07 -32.64
C PRO A 23 9.96 11.48 -32.51
N GLU A 24 9.05 10.51 -32.64
CA GLU A 24 7.61 10.69 -32.46
C GLU A 24 7.18 10.12 -31.10
N ARG A 25 6.49 10.93 -30.28
CA ARG A 25 5.92 10.47 -29.01
C ARG A 25 4.74 9.53 -29.24
N ILE A 26 4.69 8.44 -28.49
CA ILE A 26 3.61 7.43 -28.60
C ILE A 26 2.40 7.79 -27.73
N PHE A 27 2.65 8.44 -26.59
CA PHE A 27 1.64 8.83 -25.60
C PHE A 27 1.90 10.26 -25.13
N ASP A 28 0.91 10.82 -24.42
CA ASP A 28 1.13 12.00 -23.58
C ASP A 28 2.14 11.69 -22.47
N SER A 29 2.84 12.72 -21.98
CA SER A 29 3.80 12.57 -20.89
C SER A 29 3.10 12.08 -19.62
N PHE A 30 3.86 11.39 -18.79
CA PHE A 30 3.42 10.98 -17.46
C PHE A 30 4.45 11.32 -16.41
N HIS A 31 4.00 11.40 -15.15
CA HIS A 31 4.79 11.85 -14.02
C HIS A 31 5.12 10.68 -13.08
N PRO A 32 6.26 10.74 -12.36
CA PRO A 32 6.62 9.76 -11.35
C PRO A 32 5.65 9.77 -10.17
N SER A 33 5.53 8.63 -9.49
CA SER A 33 4.82 8.52 -8.21
C SER A 33 5.70 8.97 -7.04
N TYR A 34 7.00 8.72 -7.17
CA TYR A 34 7.99 8.98 -6.14
C TYR A 34 9.24 9.59 -6.75
N THR A 35 9.87 10.54 -6.06
CA THR A 35 11.19 11.06 -6.41
C THR A 35 12.12 11.16 -5.21
N TYR A 36 11.66 10.81 -4.02
CA TYR A 36 12.38 11.03 -2.77
C TYR A 36 13.77 10.36 -2.72
N THR A 37 13.94 9.22 -3.39
CA THR A 37 15.23 8.50 -3.46
C THR A 37 16.26 9.21 -4.34
N VAL A 38 15.81 9.94 -5.37
CA VAL A 38 16.70 10.55 -6.37
C VAL A 38 16.90 12.04 -6.12
N ILE A 39 15.86 12.72 -5.64
CA ILE A 39 15.83 14.18 -5.53
C ILE A 39 16.10 14.64 -4.10
N ASP A 40 15.12 14.49 -3.21
CA ASP A 40 15.17 14.91 -1.81
C ASP A 40 14.02 14.23 -1.06
N GLU A 41 14.20 13.92 0.22
CA GLU A 41 13.18 13.23 1.04
C GLU A 41 11.80 13.91 1.02
N ASN A 42 11.77 15.24 0.88
CA ASN A 42 10.52 16.00 0.82
C ASN A 42 9.93 16.11 -0.59
N GLU A 43 10.59 15.52 -1.59
CA GLU A 43 10.22 15.60 -3.01
C GLU A 43 10.14 17.06 -3.49
N THR A 44 11.21 17.81 -3.20
CA THR A 44 11.29 19.22 -3.58
C THR A 44 12.60 19.61 -4.25
N ILE A 45 12.49 20.51 -5.23
CA ILE A 45 13.63 21.15 -5.90
C ILE A 45 13.68 22.62 -5.48
N ALA A 46 14.72 22.97 -4.73
CA ALA A 46 14.93 24.33 -4.23
C ALA A 46 16.04 25.05 -5.01
N GLY A 47 15.86 26.35 -5.27
CA GLY A 47 16.89 27.20 -5.87
C GLY A 47 16.90 27.23 -7.41
N TYR A 48 15.95 26.56 -8.05
CA TYR A 48 15.76 26.57 -9.52
C TYR A 48 14.40 27.17 -9.87
N LYS A 49 14.35 28.05 -10.87
CA LYS A 49 13.11 28.63 -11.40
C LYS A 49 12.62 27.80 -12.58
N ASN A 50 11.37 27.32 -12.51
CA ASN A 50 10.73 26.49 -13.51
C ASN A 50 11.60 25.29 -13.94
N PRO A 51 12.09 24.46 -12.98
CA PRO A 51 12.86 23.28 -13.33
C PRO A 51 12.00 22.28 -14.11
N SER A 52 12.56 21.72 -15.17
CA SER A 52 11.95 20.68 -16.01
C SER A 52 12.98 19.59 -16.29
N ILE A 53 12.56 18.34 -16.09
CA ILE A 53 13.33 17.11 -16.27
C ILE A 53 12.58 16.26 -17.29
N GLN A 54 13.03 16.29 -18.53
CA GLN A 54 12.49 15.46 -19.61
C GLN A 54 13.22 14.13 -19.65
N LEU A 55 12.47 13.04 -19.55
CA LEU A 55 13.01 11.69 -19.54
C LEU A 55 12.31 10.88 -20.64
N ASP A 56 12.96 10.77 -21.79
CA ASP A 56 12.42 10.14 -22.97
C ASP A 56 13.02 8.74 -23.16
N PHE A 57 12.17 7.71 -23.32
CA PHE A 57 12.63 6.34 -23.53
C PHE A 57 12.21 5.83 -24.91
N ARG A 58 13.16 5.20 -25.61
CA ARG A 58 12.87 4.54 -26.88
C ARG A 58 11.97 3.32 -26.65
N ALA A 59 10.85 3.24 -27.39
CA ALA A 59 9.76 2.32 -27.09
C ALA A 59 10.12 0.83 -27.05
N ASN A 60 11.07 0.38 -27.86
CA ASN A 60 11.39 -1.06 -27.98
C ASN A 60 12.41 -1.55 -26.93
N ASP A 61 13.46 -0.78 -26.66
CA ASP A 61 14.58 -1.20 -25.79
C ASP A 61 14.85 -0.25 -24.61
N MET A 62 13.96 0.73 -24.41
CA MET A 62 14.01 1.71 -23.35
C MET A 62 15.26 2.59 -23.37
N LYS A 63 16.00 2.74 -24.47
CA LYS A 63 17.19 3.61 -24.48
C LYS A 63 16.80 5.04 -24.04
N PRO A 64 17.41 5.59 -22.96
CA PRO A 64 16.97 6.86 -22.38
C PRO A 64 17.62 8.08 -23.05
N GLN A 65 16.91 9.20 -23.01
CA GLN A 65 17.39 10.55 -23.24
C GLN A 65 16.98 11.44 -22.06
N LEU A 66 17.86 12.34 -21.65
CA LEU A 66 17.67 13.19 -20.47
C LEU A 66 17.86 14.66 -20.83
N GLY A 67 16.77 15.43 -20.75
CA GLY A 67 16.79 16.88 -20.86
C GLY A 67 16.59 17.52 -19.49
N ILE A 68 17.52 18.33 -19.01
CA ILE A 68 17.33 19.14 -17.79
C ILE A 68 17.39 20.61 -18.18
N SER A 69 16.39 21.37 -17.78
CA SER A 69 16.34 22.80 -18.01
C SER A 69 15.70 23.55 -16.84
N PHE A 70 16.07 24.81 -16.71
CA PHE A 70 15.50 25.76 -15.75
C PHE A 70 15.78 27.18 -16.24
N ASP A 71 14.91 28.12 -15.91
CA ASP A 71 15.05 29.51 -16.36
C ASP A 71 16.22 30.22 -15.67
N GLN A 72 16.37 29.98 -14.37
CA GLN A 72 17.33 30.66 -13.49
C GLN A 72 17.71 29.76 -12.32
N GLN A 73 18.96 29.87 -11.86
CA GLN A 73 19.49 29.20 -10.67
C GLN A 73 19.94 30.22 -9.63
N VAL A 74 19.59 29.97 -8.36
CA VAL A 74 20.04 30.71 -7.19
C VAL A 74 20.88 29.77 -6.35
N ASP A 75 22.09 30.20 -6.00
CA ASP A 75 22.98 29.47 -5.10
C ASP A 75 22.53 29.66 -3.65
N LEU A 76 21.79 28.68 -3.12
CA LEU A 76 21.21 28.69 -1.78
C LEU A 76 22.28 28.61 -0.70
N LYS A 77 23.41 27.94 -0.97
CA LYS A 77 24.55 27.84 -0.05
C LYS A 77 25.19 29.20 0.21
N LYS A 78 25.11 30.14 -0.75
CA LYS A 78 25.52 31.55 -0.54
C LYS A 78 24.53 32.35 0.31
N ILE A 79 23.28 31.92 0.42
CA ILE A 79 22.25 32.59 1.21
C ILE A 79 22.29 32.11 2.67
N SER A 80 22.31 30.80 2.86
CA SER A 80 22.54 30.17 4.16
C SER A 80 23.18 28.79 3.95
N PRO A 81 24.26 28.46 4.68
CA PRO A 81 24.93 27.17 4.56
C PRO A 81 24.04 25.98 4.96
N ASP A 82 22.97 26.21 5.74
CA ASP A 82 22.06 25.17 6.23
C ASP A 82 20.97 24.78 5.21
N LEU A 83 20.86 25.50 4.09
CA LEU A 83 19.87 25.20 3.05
C LEU A 83 20.39 24.07 2.14
N ASN A 84 19.66 22.97 2.11
CA ASN A 84 19.92 21.90 1.15
C ASN A 84 19.62 22.40 -0.28
N GLN A 85 20.56 22.19 -1.19
CA GLN A 85 20.37 22.45 -2.62
C GLN A 85 20.98 21.29 -3.39
N ILE A 86 20.11 20.57 -4.08
CA ILE A 86 20.50 19.52 -5.02
C ILE A 86 21.23 20.13 -6.22
N ASP A 87 22.22 19.42 -6.75
CA ASP A 87 22.77 19.74 -8.07
C ASP A 87 21.83 19.17 -9.13
N LEU A 88 21.03 20.04 -9.76
CA LEU A 88 20.09 19.63 -10.81
C LEU A 88 20.83 19.57 -12.14
N SER A 89 21.69 18.57 -12.27
CA SER A 89 22.49 18.27 -13.45
C SER A 89 22.34 16.79 -13.83
N PRO A 90 22.78 16.37 -15.03
CA PRO A 90 22.73 14.95 -15.41
C PRO A 90 23.46 14.02 -14.43
N GLU A 91 24.42 14.56 -13.68
CA GLU A 91 25.16 13.86 -12.64
C GLU A 91 24.26 13.22 -11.58
N LEU A 92 23.15 13.90 -11.23
CA LEU A 92 22.17 13.45 -10.25
C LEU A 92 21.58 12.06 -10.59
N PHE A 93 21.56 11.72 -11.88
CA PHE A 93 20.94 10.51 -12.39
C PHE A 93 21.96 9.43 -12.78
N ARG A 94 23.27 9.67 -12.59
CA ARG A 94 24.34 8.78 -13.05
C ARG A 94 24.22 7.35 -12.51
N GLU A 95 23.79 7.20 -11.26
CA GLU A 95 23.62 5.88 -10.63
C GLU A 95 22.38 5.14 -11.12
N TYR A 96 21.44 5.84 -11.76
CA TYR A 96 20.13 5.30 -12.17
C TYR A 96 19.95 5.21 -13.69
N LEU A 97 20.83 5.83 -14.47
CA LEU A 97 20.85 5.77 -15.94
C LEU A 97 22.11 5.04 -16.45
N PRO A 98 22.12 4.52 -17.69
CA PRO A 98 23.32 3.96 -18.31
C PRO A 98 24.39 5.04 -18.53
N GLU A 99 25.65 4.63 -18.70
CA GLU A 99 26.75 5.58 -18.99
C GLU A 99 26.53 6.37 -20.29
N THR A 100 25.98 5.70 -21.32
CA THR A 100 25.66 6.31 -22.61
C THR A 100 24.18 6.70 -22.68
N ILE A 101 23.91 7.96 -22.34
CA ILE A 101 22.62 8.63 -22.56
C ILE A 101 22.70 9.55 -23.80
N ASP A 102 21.57 9.89 -24.41
CA ASP A 102 21.45 10.90 -25.49
C ASP A 102 22.12 10.61 -26.83
N GLU A 103 22.68 9.41 -27.03
CA GLU A 103 23.10 8.98 -28.36
C GLU A 103 21.89 8.83 -29.28
N ALA A 104 21.84 9.63 -30.35
CA ALA A 104 20.79 9.57 -31.37
C ALA A 104 20.61 8.13 -31.87
N ALA A 105 19.51 7.52 -31.43
CA ALA A 105 19.19 6.16 -31.79
C ALA A 105 18.35 6.18 -33.05
N GLY A 106 18.93 5.69 -34.15
CA GLY A 106 18.20 5.50 -35.40
C GLY A 106 16.97 4.60 -35.23
N PRO A 107 16.11 4.53 -36.26
CA PRO A 107 14.91 3.70 -36.24
C PRO A 107 15.26 2.25 -35.89
N ALA A 108 14.50 1.66 -34.96
CA ALA A 108 14.60 0.23 -34.67
C ALA A 108 14.02 -0.55 -35.86
N PRO A 109 14.76 -1.50 -36.45
CA PRO A 109 14.32 -2.19 -37.66
C PRO A 109 13.11 -3.08 -37.39
N ALA A 110 12.27 -3.32 -38.41
CA ALA A 110 11.06 -4.14 -38.29
C ALA A 110 11.30 -5.57 -37.77
N ASP A 111 12.50 -6.12 -37.96
CA ASP A 111 12.89 -7.45 -37.51
C ASP A 111 13.47 -7.49 -36.09
N TRP A 112 13.59 -6.32 -35.42
CA TRP A 112 13.99 -6.25 -34.01
C TRP A 112 13.00 -7.04 -33.15
N LYS A 113 13.53 -7.77 -32.18
CA LYS A 113 12.75 -8.54 -31.21
C LYS A 113 13.30 -8.34 -29.80
N PRO A 114 12.44 -8.45 -28.77
CA PRO A 114 12.89 -8.50 -27.39
C PRO A 114 13.87 -9.66 -27.14
N PRO A 115 14.78 -9.53 -26.16
CA PRO A 115 15.70 -10.59 -25.78
C PRO A 115 14.97 -11.79 -25.15
N GLY A 116 15.66 -12.94 -25.15
CA GLY A 116 15.13 -14.19 -24.64
C GLY A 116 14.05 -14.82 -25.52
N GLU A 117 13.05 -15.43 -24.89
CA GLU A 117 12.05 -16.25 -25.54
C GLU A 117 10.64 -15.66 -25.39
N ARG A 118 9.89 -15.61 -26.50
CA ARG A 118 8.47 -15.27 -26.47
C ARG A 118 7.68 -16.38 -25.81
N GLN A 119 7.10 -16.10 -24.65
CA GLN A 119 6.37 -17.06 -23.85
C GLN A 119 4.87 -17.10 -24.21
N SER A 120 4.26 -15.96 -24.49
CA SER A 120 2.84 -15.90 -24.86
C SER A 120 2.47 -14.66 -25.67
N SER A 121 1.30 -14.71 -26.33
CA SER A 121 0.69 -13.58 -27.03
C SER A 121 -0.81 -13.56 -26.78
N PHE A 122 -1.41 -12.38 -26.62
CA PHE A 122 -2.84 -12.23 -26.38
C PHE A 122 -3.38 -10.91 -26.93
N SER A 123 -4.70 -10.84 -27.14
CA SER A 123 -5.39 -9.61 -27.52
C SER A 123 -6.22 -9.09 -26.36
N LEU A 124 -6.19 -7.78 -26.13
CA LEU A 124 -7.01 -7.14 -25.08
C LEU A 124 -7.37 -5.72 -25.51
N HIS A 125 -8.65 -5.36 -25.38
CA HIS A 125 -9.18 -4.03 -25.78
C HIS A 125 -8.76 -3.59 -27.20
N GLY A 126 -8.74 -4.53 -28.16
CA GLY A 126 -8.38 -4.26 -29.56
C GLY A 126 -6.87 -4.11 -29.83
N LYS A 127 -6.02 -4.24 -28.81
CA LYS A 127 -4.56 -4.24 -28.92
C LYS A 127 -3.99 -5.66 -28.86
N GLN A 128 -2.80 -5.84 -29.41
CA GLN A 128 -2.05 -7.09 -29.38
C GLN A 128 -0.87 -6.97 -28.44
N TYR A 129 -0.66 -7.99 -27.61
CA TYR A 129 0.41 -8.02 -26.62
C TYR A 129 1.22 -9.31 -26.72
N GLU A 130 2.51 -9.21 -26.42
CA GLU A 130 3.40 -10.35 -26.27
C GLU A 130 4.15 -10.27 -24.92
N ILE A 131 4.34 -11.43 -24.28
CA ILE A 131 5.18 -11.56 -23.09
C ILE A 131 6.43 -12.36 -23.47
N TRP A 132 7.57 -11.77 -23.17
CA TRP A 132 8.91 -12.31 -23.39
C TRP A 132 9.58 -12.53 -22.04
N LYS A 133 10.46 -13.54 -21.99
CA LYS A 133 11.21 -13.88 -20.79
C LYS A 133 12.66 -14.11 -21.15
N SER A 134 13.56 -13.49 -20.39
CA SER A 134 14.99 -13.68 -20.52
C SER A 134 15.63 -13.92 -19.16
N SER A 135 16.75 -14.64 -19.14
CA SER A 135 17.66 -14.61 -17.98
C SER A 135 18.45 -13.30 -18.00
N MET A 136 18.84 -12.79 -16.82
CA MET A 136 19.77 -11.67 -16.73
C MET A 136 21.21 -12.04 -17.13
N THR A 137 21.50 -13.30 -17.48
CA THR A 137 22.76 -13.63 -18.18
C THR A 137 22.81 -13.11 -19.62
N ASP A 138 21.65 -12.83 -20.24
CA ASP A 138 21.57 -12.22 -21.57
C ASP A 138 21.98 -10.72 -21.49
N PRO A 139 23.06 -10.30 -22.17
CA PRO A 139 23.51 -8.92 -22.17
C PRO A 139 22.45 -7.92 -22.66
N GLU A 140 21.60 -8.32 -23.61
CA GLU A 140 20.55 -7.46 -24.15
C GLU A 140 19.42 -7.27 -23.15
N ALA A 141 19.07 -8.31 -22.37
CA ALA A 141 18.11 -8.19 -21.28
C ALA A 141 18.61 -7.26 -20.18
N ARG A 142 19.89 -7.40 -19.79
CA ARG A 142 20.52 -6.47 -18.83
C ARG A 142 20.51 -5.05 -19.35
N ARG A 143 20.85 -4.84 -20.62
CA ARG A 143 20.83 -3.52 -21.24
C ARG A 143 19.46 -2.87 -21.15
N ILE A 144 18.38 -3.58 -21.49
CA ILE A 144 17.00 -3.06 -21.38
C ILE A 144 16.66 -2.75 -19.91
N TRP A 145 17.02 -3.62 -18.96
CA TRP A 145 16.78 -3.36 -17.55
C TRP A 145 17.56 -2.13 -17.04
N THR A 146 18.86 -2.03 -17.34
CA THR A 146 19.70 -0.88 -16.98
C THR A 146 19.15 0.42 -17.58
N ASN A 147 18.68 0.37 -18.82
CA ASN A 147 18.04 1.49 -19.49
C ASN A 147 16.80 1.99 -18.74
N MET A 148 15.96 1.10 -18.21
CA MET A 148 14.70 1.45 -17.55
C MET A 148 14.75 1.48 -16.01
N ARG A 149 15.89 1.21 -15.37
CA ARG A 149 15.98 1.05 -13.90
C ARG A 149 15.58 2.31 -13.13
N LEU A 150 15.74 3.50 -13.68
CA LEU A 150 15.22 4.73 -13.06
C LEU A 150 13.70 4.68 -12.88
N LEU A 151 12.95 4.05 -13.79
CA LEU A 151 11.50 3.88 -13.63
C LEU A 151 11.13 3.02 -12.42
N VAL A 152 11.98 2.07 -12.01
CA VAL A 152 11.77 1.29 -10.79
C VAL A 152 11.73 2.23 -9.58
N ILE A 153 12.74 3.10 -9.48
CA ILE A 153 12.84 4.08 -8.37
C ILE A 153 11.70 5.09 -8.38
N LEU A 154 11.24 5.48 -9.57
CA LEU A 154 10.21 6.50 -9.72
C LEU A 154 8.77 6.01 -9.48
N PHE A 155 8.52 4.70 -9.55
CA PHE A 155 7.16 4.13 -9.52
C PHE A 155 6.95 3.03 -8.48
N ILE A 156 8.00 2.49 -7.86
CA ILE A 156 7.89 1.45 -6.84
C ILE A 156 8.46 2.00 -5.54
N GLU A 157 7.60 2.12 -4.53
CA GLU A 157 7.98 2.61 -3.20
C GLU A 157 9.01 1.67 -2.55
N GLY A 158 10.05 2.26 -1.94
CA GLY A 158 11.12 1.52 -1.27
C GLY A 158 11.99 0.70 -2.22
N ALA A 159 11.89 0.90 -3.54
CA ALA A 159 12.64 0.10 -4.48
C ALA A 159 14.14 0.41 -4.46
N THR A 160 14.93 -0.63 -4.75
CA THR A 160 16.37 -0.54 -4.90
C THR A 160 16.80 -1.14 -6.24
N VAL A 161 17.93 -0.65 -6.76
CA VAL A 161 18.56 -1.16 -7.99
C VAL A 161 19.82 -1.98 -7.71
N HIS A 162 20.25 -2.08 -6.45
CA HIS A 162 21.46 -2.79 -6.07
C HIS A 162 21.28 -4.31 -6.13
N GLY A 163 22.29 -5.02 -6.67
CA GLY A 163 22.39 -6.49 -6.62
C GLY A 163 21.76 -7.22 -7.81
N LEU A 164 21.05 -6.54 -8.71
CA LEU A 164 20.60 -7.13 -9.98
C LEU A 164 21.72 -7.21 -11.04
N ASP A 165 22.82 -6.50 -10.78
CA ASP A 165 24.04 -6.44 -11.58
C ASP A 165 25.17 -7.35 -11.07
N ASP A 166 24.94 -8.08 -9.97
CA ASP A 166 25.91 -9.01 -9.40
C ASP A 166 26.10 -10.23 -10.33
N GLU A 167 27.29 -10.31 -10.95
CA GLU A 167 27.68 -11.37 -11.89
C GLU A 167 27.53 -12.78 -11.32
N ASP A 168 27.69 -12.94 -10.00
CA ASP A 168 27.59 -14.24 -9.32
C ASP A 168 26.13 -14.73 -9.18
N THR A 169 25.14 -13.86 -9.46
CA THR A 169 23.72 -14.17 -9.28
C THR A 169 22.86 -13.90 -10.51
N LEU A 170 23.43 -13.46 -11.63
CA LEU A 170 22.69 -13.14 -12.86
C LEU A 170 21.83 -14.29 -13.38
N ASP A 171 22.30 -15.53 -13.24
CA ASP A 171 21.57 -16.73 -13.66
C ASP A 171 20.29 -16.97 -12.84
N ARG A 172 20.24 -16.46 -11.60
CA ARG A 172 19.09 -16.55 -10.70
C ARG A 172 18.02 -15.50 -10.97
N TRP A 173 18.35 -14.44 -11.71
CA TRP A 173 17.41 -13.40 -12.08
C TRP A 173 16.74 -13.71 -13.44
N SER A 174 15.42 -13.61 -13.47
CA SER A 174 14.63 -13.63 -14.70
C SER A 174 13.96 -12.26 -14.92
N LEU A 175 13.94 -11.82 -16.17
CA LEU A 175 13.25 -10.61 -16.62
C LEU A 175 12.09 -11.00 -17.53
N TYR A 176 10.88 -10.60 -17.15
CA TYR A 176 9.67 -10.72 -17.95
C TYR A 176 9.35 -9.35 -18.55
N LEU A 177 9.18 -9.29 -19.86
CA LEU A 177 8.87 -8.07 -20.60
C LEU A 177 7.54 -8.24 -21.33
N MET A 178 6.62 -7.32 -21.13
CA MET A 178 5.34 -7.28 -21.82
C MET A 178 5.33 -6.12 -22.81
N TYR A 179 5.08 -6.42 -24.08
CA TYR A 179 5.07 -5.46 -25.17
C TYR A 179 3.68 -5.33 -25.77
N ASP A 180 3.26 -4.10 -26.08
CA ASP A 180 2.24 -3.82 -27.09
C ASP A 180 2.89 -3.98 -28.47
N VAL A 181 2.33 -4.85 -29.29
CA VAL A 181 2.77 -5.17 -30.65
C VAL A 181 1.70 -4.85 -31.69
N THR A 182 0.76 -3.97 -31.33
CA THR A 182 -0.33 -3.58 -32.23
C THR A 182 0.25 -2.97 -33.51
N PRO A 183 -0.09 -3.52 -34.70
CA PRO A 183 0.43 -2.99 -35.96
C PRO A 183 0.10 -1.51 -36.14
N HIS A 184 1.09 -0.71 -36.52
CA HIS A 184 0.91 0.71 -36.85
C HIS A 184 1.21 0.96 -38.34
N SER A 185 1.01 2.21 -38.79
CA SER A 185 1.07 2.61 -40.20
C SER A 185 2.45 2.43 -40.85
N GLN A 186 3.53 2.46 -40.07
CA GLN A 186 4.91 2.38 -40.54
C GLN A 186 5.44 0.94 -40.40
N LYS A 187 5.29 0.14 -41.45
CA LYS A 187 5.60 -1.30 -41.42
C LYS A 187 7.08 -1.65 -41.36
N ASP A 188 7.96 -0.70 -41.65
CA ASP A 188 9.41 -0.90 -41.69
C ASP A 188 10.09 -0.69 -40.32
N LEU A 189 9.32 -0.31 -39.30
CA LEU A 189 9.80 -0.10 -37.94
C LEU A 189 9.37 -1.23 -36.99
N SER A 190 10.14 -1.38 -35.91
CA SER A 190 9.81 -2.29 -34.82
C SER A 190 8.40 -2.00 -34.24
N PRO A 191 7.50 -3.00 -34.19
CA PRO A 191 6.16 -2.82 -33.65
C PRO A 191 6.13 -2.75 -32.12
N TYR A 192 7.24 -3.10 -31.47
CA TYR A 192 7.29 -3.30 -30.03
C TYR A 192 7.30 -1.96 -29.28
N THR A 193 6.37 -1.81 -28.34
CA THR A 193 6.36 -0.76 -27.33
C THR A 193 6.22 -1.40 -25.96
N LEU A 194 7.20 -1.21 -25.07
CA LEU A 194 7.15 -1.80 -23.74
C LEU A 194 5.91 -1.29 -23.00
N ALA A 195 5.11 -2.21 -22.48
CA ALA A 195 3.88 -1.94 -21.73
C ALA A 195 4.07 -2.17 -20.22
N GLY A 196 4.96 -3.08 -19.85
CA GLY A 196 5.31 -3.37 -18.46
C GLY A 196 6.37 -4.46 -18.37
N PHE A 197 6.87 -4.70 -17.16
CA PHE A 197 7.86 -5.73 -16.90
C PHE A 197 7.75 -6.26 -15.47
N SER A 198 8.46 -7.37 -15.22
CA SER A 198 8.71 -7.85 -13.87
C SER A 198 10.04 -8.57 -13.78
N THR A 199 10.68 -8.51 -12.60
CA THR A 199 11.85 -9.32 -12.26
C THR A 199 11.48 -10.41 -11.25
N SER A 200 12.09 -11.58 -11.38
CA SER A 200 12.05 -12.62 -10.34
C SER A 200 13.43 -13.11 -9.97
N TYR A 201 13.61 -13.47 -8.70
CA TYR A 201 14.87 -13.99 -8.17
C TYR A 201 14.70 -15.40 -7.61
N ARG A 202 15.55 -16.33 -8.06
CA ARG A 202 15.57 -17.71 -7.56
C ARG A 202 16.54 -17.88 -6.39
N ALA A 203 15.97 -17.91 -5.19
CA ALA A 203 16.69 -18.22 -3.96
C ALA A 203 16.72 -19.73 -3.71
N TRP A 204 17.91 -20.27 -3.44
CA TRP A 204 18.05 -21.65 -2.99
C TRP A 204 17.40 -21.85 -1.62
N VAL A 205 16.82 -23.03 -1.39
CA VAL A 205 16.26 -23.41 -0.09
C VAL A 205 16.85 -24.74 0.34
N PHE A 206 17.19 -24.85 1.62
CA PHE A 206 17.70 -26.08 2.20
C PHE A 206 16.70 -27.23 1.98
N PRO A 207 17.11 -28.35 1.35
CA PRO A 207 16.21 -29.41 0.94
C PRO A 207 15.84 -30.32 2.11
N THR A 208 14.92 -29.86 2.97
CA THR A 208 14.30 -30.73 4.00
C THR A 208 13.55 -31.89 3.34
N PHE A 209 13.24 -32.95 4.09
CA PHE A 209 12.44 -34.06 3.56
C PHE A 209 11.09 -33.61 2.99
N GLU A 210 10.45 -32.62 3.62
CA GLU A 210 9.20 -32.04 3.13
C GLU A 210 9.40 -31.33 1.79
N ILE A 211 10.42 -30.46 1.70
CA ILE A 211 10.72 -29.72 0.48
C ILE A 211 11.10 -30.68 -0.65
N ALA A 212 11.98 -31.65 -0.38
CA ALA A 212 12.37 -32.66 -1.35
C ALA A 212 11.17 -33.51 -1.82
N ARG A 213 10.19 -33.78 -0.94
CA ARG A 213 8.94 -34.46 -1.33
C ARG A 213 8.10 -33.56 -2.25
N ALA A 214 7.92 -32.31 -1.86
CA ALA A 214 7.12 -31.33 -2.60
C ALA A 214 7.71 -31.02 -3.99
N THR A 215 9.04 -30.95 -4.10
CA THR A 215 9.75 -30.71 -5.36
C THR A 215 10.02 -31.99 -6.16
N LYS A 216 9.53 -33.15 -5.69
CA LYS A 216 9.74 -34.48 -6.31
C LYS A 216 11.22 -34.83 -6.47
N GLN A 217 12.07 -34.35 -5.56
CA GLN A 217 13.51 -34.58 -5.51
C GLN A 217 13.94 -35.59 -4.43
N LEU A 218 12.99 -36.19 -3.71
CA LEU A 218 13.30 -37.38 -2.93
C LEU A 218 13.88 -38.44 -3.89
N PRO A 219 15.08 -38.98 -3.62
CA PRO A 219 15.59 -40.08 -4.42
C PRO A 219 14.61 -41.24 -4.27
N SER A 220 13.99 -41.62 -5.38
CA SER A 220 13.08 -42.75 -5.40
C SER A 220 13.87 -43.99 -4.98
N PRO A 221 13.34 -44.86 -4.09
CA PRO A 221 13.85 -46.21 -4.04
C PRO A 221 13.57 -46.85 -5.41
N ALA A 222 14.51 -47.65 -5.93
CA ALA A 222 14.22 -48.49 -7.08
C ALA A 222 12.98 -49.33 -6.79
N ALA A 223 12.11 -49.55 -7.79
CA ALA A 223 10.90 -50.35 -7.64
C ALA A 223 11.25 -51.74 -7.07
N SER A 224 10.96 -51.94 -5.79
CA SER A 224 11.10 -53.22 -5.09
C SER A 224 9.71 -53.79 -4.94
N THR A 225 9.44 -54.91 -5.62
CA THR A 225 8.17 -55.63 -5.53
C THR A 225 8.02 -56.44 -4.23
N ASN A 226 9.02 -56.46 -3.34
CA ASN A 226 9.12 -57.46 -2.26
C ASN A 226 9.47 -56.91 -0.86
N GLY A 227 8.96 -55.74 -0.46
CA GLY A 227 8.85 -55.38 0.97
C GLY A 227 10.14 -55.14 1.76
N ASP A 228 11.33 -55.26 1.18
CA ASP A 228 12.57 -54.83 1.82
C ASP A 228 12.76 -53.32 1.71
N VAL A 229 12.97 -52.67 2.86
CA VAL A 229 13.24 -51.23 2.96
C VAL A 229 14.56 -50.93 2.25
N ALA A 230 14.50 -50.31 1.07
CA ALA A 230 15.69 -49.92 0.33
C ALA A 230 16.53 -48.94 1.16
N LYS A 231 17.79 -49.30 1.45
CA LYS A 231 18.76 -48.38 2.06
C LYS A 231 18.96 -47.18 1.12
N TYR A 232 18.67 -45.99 1.61
CA TYR A 232 19.01 -44.73 0.96
C TYR A 232 20.50 -44.71 0.62
N THR A 233 20.82 -44.58 -0.67
CA THR A 233 22.19 -44.34 -1.14
C THR A 233 22.23 -42.91 -1.67
N PRO A 234 22.85 -41.96 -0.96
CA PRO A 234 22.95 -40.59 -1.47
C PRO A 234 23.70 -40.58 -2.81
N PRO A 235 23.37 -39.64 -3.71
CA PRO A 235 24.18 -39.40 -4.91
C PRO A 235 25.64 -39.22 -4.50
N ARG A 236 26.54 -40.05 -5.02
CA ARG A 236 27.97 -39.88 -4.80
C ARG A 236 28.46 -38.84 -5.80
N LEU A 237 28.69 -37.63 -5.32
CA LEU A 237 29.44 -36.64 -6.09
C LEU A 237 30.87 -37.15 -6.26
N THR A 238 31.38 -37.07 -7.48
CA THR A 238 32.72 -37.47 -7.83
C THR A 238 33.67 -36.37 -7.36
N GLN A 239 34.62 -36.71 -6.48
CA GLN A 239 35.68 -35.80 -6.09
C GLN A 239 36.90 -36.04 -6.95
N ASP A 240 37.50 -34.94 -7.40
CA ASP A 240 38.83 -34.96 -7.97
C ASP A 240 39.84 -35.38 -6.87
N PRO A 241 40.63 -36.44 -7.09
CA PRO A 241 41.48 -37.01 -6.05
C PRO A 241 42.70 -36.13 -5.69
N GLU A 242 43.05 -35.13 -6.51
CA GLU A 242 44.18 -34.23 -6.25
C GLU A 242 43.73 -32.93 -5.57
N THR A 243 42.62 -32.35 -6.02
CA THR A 243 42.10 -31.07 -5.53
C THR A 243 41.03 -31.23 -4.46
N LEU A 244 40.46 -32.44 -4.30
CA LEU A 244 39.31 -32.76 -3.44
C LEU A 244 38.02 -31.99 -3.77
N LEU A 245 37.98 -31.30 -4.91
CA LEU A 245 36.81 -30.58 -5.39
C LEU A 245 35.85 -31.54 -6.09
N PHE A 246 34.55 -31.28 -5.97
CA PHE A 246 33.55 -32.04 -6.72
C PHE A 246 33.63 -31.70 -8.22
N THR A 247 33.69 -32.72 -9.07
CA THR A 247 33.77 -32.55 -10.54
C THR A 247 32.40 -32.43 -11.19
N ASP A 248 31.34 -32.85 -10.50
CA ASP A 248 29.96 -32.68 -10.95
C ASP A 248 29.54 -31.20 -10.90
N LYS A 249 29.13 -30.65 -12.04
CA LYS A 249 28.49 -29.33 -12.09
C LYS A 249 27.03 -29.45 -11.67
N LEU A 250 26.68 -28.89 -10.52
CA LEU A 250 25.30 -28.73 -10.08
C LEU A 250 24.66 -27.55 -10.83
N ASP A 251 23.58 -27.80 -11.56
CA ASP A 251 22.72 -26.74 -12.05
C ASP A 251 21.91 -26.18 -10.87
N LEU A 252 22.32 -25.02 -10.37
CA LEU A 252 21.70 -24.35 -9.24
C LEU A 252 20.22 -24.02 -9.51
N LEU A 253 19.84 -23.83 -10.78
CA LEU A 253 18.47 -23.56 -11.18
C LEU A 253 17.55 -24.78 -11.09
N GLN A 254 18.12 -26.00 -11.00
CA GLN A 254 17.39 -27.26 -10.82
C GLN A 254 17.37 -27.76 -9.37
N THR A 255 17.88 -26.98 -8.43
CA THR A 255 17.84 -27.30 -6.99
C THR A 255 16.57 -26.74 -6.32
N PRO A 256 16.14 -27.27 -5.16
CA PRO A 256 14.95 -26.77 -4.47
C PRO A 256 15.08 -25.30 -4.14
N SER A 257 14.06 -24.53 -4.52
CA SER A 257 14.16 -23.08 -4.54
C SER A 257 12.83 -22.40 -4.25
N ARG A 258 12.93 -21.15 -3.82
CA ARG A 258 11.85 -20.17 -3.82
C ARG A 258 12.13 -19.17 -4.92
N GLU A 259 11.15 -18.90 -5.77
CA GLU A 259 11.31 -17.87 -6.80
C GLU A 259 10.42 -16.69 -6.47
N ARG A 260 11.07 -15.61 -6.01
CA ARG A 260 10.41 -14.40 -5.53
C ARG A 260 10.16 -13.46 -6.69
N ILE A 261 8.92 -13.05 -6.89
CA ILE A 261 8.60 -11.90 -7.74
C ILE A 261 9.08 -10.66 -6.99
N SER A 262 9.93 -9.85 -7.62
CA SER A 262 10.59 -8.70 -6.99
C SER A 262 9.99 -7.40 -7.51
N GLN A 263 10.51 -6.85 -8.61
CA GLN A 263 9.99 -5.62 -9.20
C GLN A 263 8.83 -5.98 -10.15
N PHE A 264 7.73 -5.24 -10.10
CA PHE A 264 6.60 -5.42 -11.01
C PHE A 264 6.01 -4.07 -11.36
N LEU A 265 6.02 -3.71 -12.65
CA LEU A 265 5.51 -2.42 -13.11
C LEU A 265 4.77 -2.56 -14.43
N ILE A 266 3.54 -2.05 -14.46
CA ILE A 266 2.85 -1.68 -15.70
C ILE A 266 3.05 -0.18 -15.90
N LEU A 267 3.52 0.24 -17.06
CA LEU A 267 3.77 1.65 -17.31
C LEU A 267 2.45 2.45 -17.25
N PRO A 268 2.43 3.68 -16.72
CA PRO A 268 1.19 4.42 -16.45
C PRO A 268 0.19 4.48 -17.63
N PRO A 269 0.60 4.70 -18.90
CA PRO A 269 -0.33 4.69 -20.05
C PRO A 269 -1.06 3.36 -20.27
N TYR A 270 -0.58 2.27 -19.68
CA TYR A 270 -1.12 0.91 -19.79
C TYR A 270 -1.84 0.42 -18.53
N GLN A 271 -1.81 1.19 -17.43
CA GLN A 271 -2.51 0.82 -16.19
C GLN A 271 -4.03 0.88 -16.33
N GLY A 272 -4.75 0.26 -15.39
CA GLY A 272 -6.22 0.19 -15.39
C GLY A 272 -6.85 -0.70 -16.47
N LYS A 273 -6.04 -1.42 -17.26
CA LYS A 273 -6.47 -2.22 -18.42
C LYS A 273 -6.29 -3.73 -18.25
N LEU A 274 -6.26 -4.22 -17.00
CA LEU A 274 -6.06 -5.65 -16.64
C LEU A 274 -4.72 -6.27 -17.10
N LEU A 275 -3.80 -5.48 -17.66
CA LEU A 275 -2.51 -5.97 -18.15
C LEU A 275 -1.63 -6.50 -17.02
N GLY A 276 -1.71 -5.90 -15.82
CA GLY A 276 -1.04 -6.42 -14.62
C GLY A 276 -1.47 -7.85 -14.29
N SER A 277 -2.77 -8.12 -14.24
CA SER A 277 -3.29 -9.47 -13.98
C SER A 277 -2.81 -10.48 -15.03
N ARG A 278 -2.77 -10.08 -16.31
CA ARG A 278 -2.26 -10.95 -17.40
C ARG A 278 -0.79 -11.29 -17.24
N LEU A 279 0.04 -10.30 -16.90
CA LEU A 279 1.46 -10.51 -16.69
C LEU A 279 1.71 -11.36 -15.44
N TYR A 280 1.02 -11.08 -14.32
CA TYR A 280 1.10 -11.87 -13.10
C TYR A 280 0.68 -13.33 -13.33
N ASP A 281 -0.50 -13.58 -13.92
CA ASP A 281 -1.00 -14.92 -14.22
C ASP A 281 0.00 -15.73 -15.06
N HIS A 282 0.63 -15.07 -16.04
CA HIS A 282 1.63 -15.69 -16.89
C HIS A 282 2.87 -16.10 -16.08
N ILE A 283 3.44 -15.17 -15.30
CA ILE A 283 4.60 -15.44 -14.45
C ILE A 283 4.28 -16.56 -13.46
N PHE A 284 3.16 -16.45 -12.74
CA PHE A 284 2.75 -17.44 -11.75
C PHE A 284 2.62 -18.84 -12.37
N ARG A 285 2.01 -18.98 -13.56
CA ARG A 285 1.90 -20.27 -14.26
C ARG A 285 3.24 -20.82 -14.72
N ASP A 286 4.13 -19.98 -15.25
CA ASP A 286 5.50 -20.39 -15.62
C ASP A 286 6.24 -20.94 -14.40
N LEU A 287 6.20 -20.22 -13.28
CA LEU A 287 6.87 -20.62 -12.05
C LEU A 287 6.21 -21.87 -11.44
N ALA A 288 4.88 -21.93 -11.44
CA ALA A 288 4.13 -23.06 -10.91
C ALA A 288 4.41 -24.37 -11.66
N ALA A 289 4.73 -24.30 -12.96
CA ALA A 289 5.07 -25.47 -13.76
C ALA A 289 6.46 -26.06 -13.45
N LYS A 290 7.38 -25.27 -12.87
CA LYS A 290 8.78 -25.70 -12.64
C LYS A 290 8.92 -26.62 -11.42
N PRO A 291 9.38 -27.87 -11.57
CA PRO A 291 9.31 -28.89 -10.50
C PRO A 291 10.15 -28.57 -9.26
N PHE A 292 11.24 -27.82 -9.41
CA PHE A 292 12.18 -27.47 -8.35
C PHE A 292 11.77 -26.21 -7.55
N ILE A 293 10.73 -25.50 -7.99
CA ILE A 293 10.18 -24.36 -7.24
C ILE A 293 9.21 -24.90 -6.20
N TYR A 294 9.55 -24.64 -4.93
CA TYR A 294 8.75 -25.00 -3.77
C TYR A 294 7.64 -23.98 -3.51
N GLU A 295 7.97 -22.69 -3.56
CA GLU A 295 7.03 -21.59 -3.28
C GLU A 295 7.35 -20.35 -4.11
N ILE A 296 6.32 -19.54 -4.38
CA ILE A 296 6.38 -18.29 -5.15
C ILE A 296 6.03 -17.09 -4.24
N PRO A 297 7.01 -16.54 -3.50
CA PRO A 297 6.82 -15.32 -2.73
C PRO A 297 6.81 -14.06 -3.60
N VAL A 298 6.37 -12.94 -3.00
CA VAL A 298 6.45 -11.60 -3.58
C VAL A 298 7.20 -10.71 -2.58
N GLU A 299 8.12 -9.91 -3.07
CA GLU A 299 8.90 -8.95 -2.30
C GLU A 299 8.11 -7.65 -2.11
N GLY A 300 7.88 -7.24 -0.86
CA GLY A 300 7.26 -5.96 -0.51
C GLY A 300 6.05 -5.55 -1.39
N PRO A 301 5.01 -6.39 -1.53
CA PRO A 301 3.87 -6.05 -2.39
C PRO A 301 3.17 -4.78 -1.89
N SER A 302 2.79 -3.89 -2.82
CA SER A 302 1.88 -2.78 -2.52
C SER A 302 0.45 -3.29 -2.32
N GLU A 303 -0.42 -2.45 -1.76
CA GLU A 303 -1.85 -2.79 -1.60
C GLU A 303 -2.53 -3.07 -2.95
N GLU A 304 -2.19 -2.32 -4.00
CA GLU A 304 -2.73 -2.54 -5.35
C GLU A 304 -2.22 -3.85 -5.95
N PHE A 305 -0.96 -4.23 -5.67
CA PHE A 305 -0.42 -5.51 -6.11
C PHE A 305 -1.12 -6.66 -5.38
N ASP A 306 -1.28 -6.57 -4.06
CA ASP A 306 -1.98 -7.59 -3.26
C ASP A 306 -3.43 -7.74 -3.75
N ALA A 307 -4.13 -6.63 -4.00
CA ALA A 307 -5.46 -6.62 -4.60
C ALA A 307 -5.51 -7.37 -5.94
N MET A 308 -4.59 -7.06 -6.85
CA MET A 308 -4.49 -7.71 -8.15
C MET A 308 -4.19 -9.21 -8.00
N ARG A 309 -3.24 -9.55 -7.12
CA ARG A 309 -2.82 -10.93 -6.83
C ARG A 309 -3.98 -11.76 -6.32
N ASP A 310 -4.81 -11.20 -5.44
CA ASP A 310 -5.98 -11.89 -4.91
C ASP A 310 -6.96 -12.32 -5.99
N TYR A 311 -7.28 -11.41 -6.90
CA TYR A 311 -8.15 -11.71 -8.04
C TYR A 311 -7.57 -12.83 -8.91
N CYS A 312 -6.26 -12.83 -9.10
CA CYS A 312 -5.58 -13.85 -9.91
C CYS A 312 -5.54 -15.21 -9.20
N ASP A 313 -5.07 -15.23 -7.95
CA ASP A 313 -4.89 -16.44 -7.14
C ASP A 313 -6.24 -17.13 -6.87
N ILE A 314 -7.29 -16.38 -6.49
CA ILE A 314 -8.62 -16.97 -6.26
C ILE A 314 -9.22 -17.54 -7.54
N THR A 315 -9.01 -16.87 -8.68
CA THR A 315 -9.50 -17.34 -9.99
C THR A 315 -8.77 -18.61 -10.39
N TYR A 316 -7.45 -18.67 -10.23
CA TYR A 316 -6.66 -19.87 -10.47
C TYR A 316 -7.06 -21.02 -9.54
N LEU A 317 -7.13 -20.79 -8.23
CA LEU A 317 -7.46 -21.82 -7.25
C LEU A 317 -8.85 -22.40 -7.49
N ARG A 318 -9.83 -21.57 -7.85
CA ARG A 318 -11.17 -22.03 -8.24
C ARG A 318 -11.20 -22.81 -9.55
N THR A 319 -10.10 -22.97 -10.29
CA THR A 319 -10.02 -23.95 -11.40
C THR A 319 -9.72 -25.37 -10.92
N LEU A 320 -9.24 -25.54 -9.69
CA LEU A 320 -8.85 -26.82 -9.12
C LEU A 320 -10.05 -27.50 -8.46
N PRO A 321 -10.43 -28.73 -8.85
CA PRO A 321 -11.55 -29.45 -8.24
C PRO A 321 -11.40 -29.62 -6.71
N ALA A 322 -10.18 -29.95 -6.26
CA ALA A 322 -9.88 -30.10 -4.83
C ALA A 322 -10.12 -28.83 -4.01
N PHE A 323 -9.94 -27.65 -4.63
CA PHE A 323 -10.18 -26.36 -3.99
C PHE A 323 -11.67 -25.98 -4.02
N GLN A 324 -12.38 -26.25 -5.12
CA GLN A 324 -13.83 -26.00 -5.23
C GLN A 324 -14.65 -26.83 -4.23
N GLU A 325 -14.18 -28.03 -3.89
CA GLU A 325 -14.83 -28.92 -2.92
C GLU A 325 -14.63 -28.50 -1.46
N LEU A 326 -13.79 -27.49 -1.20
CA LEU A 326 -13.57 -26.98 0.15
C LEU A 326 -14.87 -26.42 0.73
N SER A 327 -15.12 -26.73 1.98
CA SER A 327 -16.29 -26.25 2.70
C SER A 327 -15.95 -26.01 4.15
N VAL A 328 -16.57 -24.99 4.74
CA VAL A 328 -16.46 -24.79 6.19
C VAL A 328 -17.23 -25.91 6.88
N ALA A 329 -16.58 -26.62 7.80
CA ALA A 329 -17.22 -27.65 8.60
C ALA A 329 -18.46 -27.07 9.31
N SER A 330 -19.60 -27.75 9.21
CA SER A 330 -20.84 -27.32 9.88
C SER A 330 -21.01 -27.89 11.29
N ASN A 331 -20.14 -28.85 11.66
CA ASN A 331 -20.05 -29.43 12.99
C ASN A 331 -18.59 -29.77 13.29
N ILE A 332 -18.13 -29.42 14.49
CA ILE A 332 -16.81 -29.77 15.01
C ILE A 332 -17.02 -30.47 16.35
N PRO A 333 -16.34 -31.61 16.59
CA PRO A 333 -16.49 -32.33 17.85
C PRO A 333 -16.19 -31.42 19.06
N PRO A 334 -17.02 -31.43 20.13
CA PRO A 334 -16.84 -30.55 21.29
C PRO A 334 -15.44 -30.65 21.94
N GLU A 335 -14.81 -31.81 21.87
CA GLU A 335 -13.45 -32.06 22.34
C GLU A 335 -12.39 -31.22 21.60
N SER A 336 -12.61 -30.91 20.33
CA SER A 336 -11.72 -30.05 19.52
C SER A 336 -11.97 -28.56 19.75
N LEU A 337 -13.00 -28.19 20.53
CA LEU A 337 -13.37 -26.81 20.86
C LEU A 337 -13.24 -26.50 22.35
N ARG A 338 -12.56 -27.34 23.12
CA ARG A 338 -12.26 -27.03 24.53
C ARG A 338 -11.38 -25.78 24.60
N LYS A 339 -11.55 -24.99 25.66
CA LYS A 339 -10.85 -23.71 25.85
C LYS A 339 -9.32 -23.83 25.88
N ASP A 340 -8.81 -24.99 26.27
CA ASP A 340 -7.39 -25.33 26.38
C ASP A 340 -6.81 -25.99 25.12
N SER A 341 -7.66 -26.25 24.11
CA SER A 341 -7.27 -26.97 22.91
C SER A 341 -7.00 -25.97 21.78
N PRO A 342 -5.98 -26.20 20.93
CA PRO A 342 -5.75 -25.39 19.74
C PRO A 342 -6.99 -25.36 18.84
N ILE A 343 -7.28 -24.21 18.24
CA ILE A 343 -8.36 -24.10 17.26
C ILE A 343 -8.04 -25.04 16.07
N PRO A 344 -8.94 -25.97 15.71
CA PRO A 344 -8.68 -27.01 14.71
C PRO A 344 -8.87 -26.45 13.29
N ARG A 345 -7.97 -25.54 12.89
CA ARG A 345 -8.11 -24.73 11.68
C ARG A 345 -8.27 -25.55 10.40
N ASP A 346 -7.47 -26.59 10.23
CA ASP A 346 -7.52 -27.44 9.04
C ASP A 346 -8.81 -28.25 8.97
N GLN A 347 -9.35 -28.67 10.14
CA GLN A 347 -10.66 -29.30 10.20
C GLN A 347 -11.78 -28.31 9.84
N ILE A 348 -11.68 -27.06 10.33
CA ILE A 348 -12.66 -26.01 10.06
C ILE A 348 -12.69 -25.65 8.58
N LEU A 349 -11.53 -25.40 7.97
CA LEU A 349 -11.42 -24.86 6.61
C LEU A 349 -11.38 -25.97 5.55
N GLY A 350 -10.74 -27.10 5.85
CA GLY A 350 -10.56 -28.21 4.90
C GLY A 350 -11.68 -29.25 4.95
N ASN A 351 -12.36 -29.39 6.10
CA ASN A 351 -13.45 -30.35 6.32
C ASN A 351 -13.14 -31.77 5.80
N GLY A 352 -11.95 -32.28 6.17
CA GLY A 352 -11.46 -33.60 5.76
C GLY A 352 -10.52 -33.60 4.55
N LYS A 353 -10.21 -32.44 3.96
CA LYS A 353 -9.19 -32.27 2.93
C LYS A 353 -7.84 -31.84 3.54
N ASP A 354 -6.74 -32.32 2.96
CA ASP A 354 -5.38 -31.88 3.34
C ASP A 354 -5.06 -30.55 2.64
N LEU A 355 -5.17 -29.46 3.39
CA LEU A 355 -4.91 -28.10 2.89
C LEU A 355 -3.42 -27.86 2.61
N GLU A 356 -2.52 -28.52 3.32
CA GLU A 356 -1.08 -28.37 3.10
C GLU A 356 -0.62 -29.13 1.85
N GLU A 357 -1.23 -30.27 1.54
CA GLU A 357 -1.03 -30.95 0.25
C GLU A 357 -1.46 -30.04 -0.90
N LEU A 358 -2.68 -29.51 -0.85
CA LEU A 358 -3.19 -28.59 -1.87
C LEU A 358 -2.34 -27.32 -2.00
N ARG A 359 -1.91 -26.73 -0.88
CA ARG A 359 -1.00 -25.58 -0.87
C ARG A 359 0.30 -25.90 -1.59
N ARG A 360 0.96 -27.01 -1.25
CA ARG A 360 2.23 -27.43 -1.86
C ARG A 360 2.09 -27.68 -3.37
N GLU A 361 0.96 -28.23 -3.82
CA GLU A 361 0.68 -28.40 -5.25
C GLU A 361 0.57 -27.05 -5.98
N THR A 362 -0.02 -26.05 -5.34
CA THR A 362 -0.21 -24.71 -5.93
C THR A 362 1.03 -23.83 -5.88
N LYS A 363 1.98 -24.12 -4.97
CA LYS A 363 3.20 -23.34 -4.70
C LYS A 363 2.93 -21.90 -4.22
N ILE A 364 1.71 -21.60 -3.82
CA ILE A 364 1.35 -20.33 -3.20
C ILE A 364 1.88 -20.35 -1.75
N VAL A 365 2.50 -19.25 -1.34
CA VAL A 365 3.00 -19.07 0.04
C VAL A 365 1.85 -19.18 1.04
N SER A 366 2.10 -19.83 2.18
CA SER A 366 1.07 -20.19 3.17
C SER A 366 0.13 -19.04 3.53
N ARG A 367 0.65 -17.83 3.82
CA ARG A 367 -0.19 -16.68 4.15
C ARG A 367 -1.21 -16.38 3.06
N GLN A 368 -0.76 -16.31 1.80
CA GLN A 368 -1.64 -15.98 0.67
C GLN A 368 -2.62 -17.13 0.36
N PHE A 369 -2.15 -18.39 0.36
CA PHE A 369 -3.00 -19.54 0.10
C PHE A 369 -4.18 -19.60 1.08
N TYR A 370 -3.88 -19.46 2.37
CA TYR A 370 -4.89 -19.50 3.40
C TYR A 370 -5.85 -18.32 3.36
N ARG A 371 -5.38 -17.15 2.95
CA ARG A 371 -6.22 -15.99 2.68
C ARG A 371 -7.22 -16.26 1.55
N MET A 372 -6.78 -16.92 0.49
CA MET A 372 -7.66 -17.36 -0.62
C MET A 372 -8.63 -18.46 -0.21
N VAL A 373 -8.22 -19.41 0.64
CA VAL A 373 -9.13 -20.41 1.23
C VAL A 373 -10.22 -19.71 2.04
N GLU A 374 -9.86 -18.75 2.89
CA GLU A 374 -10.81 -17.99 3.69
C GLU A 374 -11.78 -17.17 2.82
N LEU A 375 -11.28 -16.48 1.79
CA LEU A 375 -12.08 -15.75 0.79
C LEU A 375 -13.06 -16.68 0.05
N HIS A 376 -12.58 -17.85 -0.41
CA HIS A 376 -13.42 -18.84 -1.07
C HIS A 376 -14.52 -19.35 -0.13
N LEU A 377 -14.15 -19.74 1.09
CA LEU A 377 -15.08 -20.31 2.04
C LEU A 377 -16.13 -19.30 2.52
N LEU A 378 -15.77 -18.01 2.67
CA LEU A 378 -16.73 -16.95 2.94
C LEU A 378 -17.80 -16.88 1.83
N SER A 379 -17.37 -17.02 0.56
CA SER A 379 -18.29 -17.00 -0.58
C SER A 379 -19.33 -18.14 -0.56
N THR A 380 -19.01 -19.26 0.12
CA THR A 380 -19.93 -20.41 0.27
C THR A 380 -20.96 -20.24 1.40
N ILE A 381 -20.87 -19.15 2.17
CA ILE A 381 -21.81 -18.79 3.24
C ILE A 381 -22.73 -17.70 2.68
N PRO A 382 -24.07 -17.79 2.80
CA PRO A 382 -24.98 -16.76 2.31
C PRO A 382 -24.72 -15.39 2.97
N PRO A 383 -24.79 -14.26 2.24
CA PRO A 383 -24.54 -12.92 2.79
C PRO A 383 -25.34 -12.61 4.06
N ASN A 384 -26.63 -12.98 4.10
CA ASN A 384 -27.52 -12.78 5.26
C ASN A 384 -27.08 -13.54 6.54
N ASN A 385 -26.12 -14.45 6.44
CA ASN A 385 -25.54 -15.19 7.56
C ASN A 385 -24.18 -14.65 8.01
N ARG A 386 -23.56 -13.72 7.26
CA ARG A 386 -22.21 -13.17 7.52
C ARG A 386 -22.20 -12.04 8.55
N SER A 387 -23.08 -12.09 9.56
CA SER A 387 -23.22 -11.03 10.57
C SER A 387 -22.91 -11.52 11.98
N ARG A 388 -22.16 -10.72 12.76
CA ARG A 388 -21.86 -11.00 14.17
C ARG A 388 -23.12 -11.14 15.05
N SER A 389 -24.21 -10.48 14.68
CA SER A 389 -25.50 -10.62 15.38
C SER A 389 -26.07 -12.04 15.33
N ARG A 390 -25.66 -12.85 14.35
CA ARG A 390 -26.18 -14.20 14.08
C ARG A 390 -25.48 -15.30 14.89
N ILE A 391 -24.31 -15.02 15.48
CA ILE A 391 -23.47 -16.05 16.13
C ILE A 391 -23.71 -16.18 17.65
N THR A 392 -24.84 -15.72 18.17
CA THR A 392 -25.18 -15.73 19.61
C THR A 392 -25.13 -17.11 20.27
N ARG A 393 -25.46 -18.18 19.51
CA ARG A 393 -25.36 -19.58 19.96
C ARG A 393 -24.09 -20.30 19.50
N LYS A 394 -23.20 -19.61 18.77
CA LYS A 394 -21.89 -20.12 18.29
C LYS A 394 -22.03 -21.51 17.62
N ALA A 395 -21.17 -22.46 17.98
CA ALA A 395 -21.23 -23.86 17.53
C ALA A 395 -22.55 -24.60 17.84
N LYS A 396 -23.40 -24.06 18.73
CA LYS A 396 -24.69 -24.65 19.11
C LYS A 396 -25.89 -24.03 18.37
N SER A 397 -25.66 -23.15 17.38
CA SER A 397 -26.76 -22.60 16.58
C SER A 397 -27.52 -23.73 15.86
N SER A 398 -28.85 -23.62 15.76
CA SER A 398 -29.66 -24.58 14.99
C SER A 398 -29.50 -24.38 13.48
N ASN A 399 -29.21 -23.15 13.05
CA ASN A 399 -28.97 -22.83 11.64
C ASN A 399 -27.55 -23.23 11.22
N GLU A 400 -27.44 -24.00 10.15
CA GLU A 400 -26.16 -24.50 9.64
C GLU A 400 -25.21 -23.40 9.16
N ASN A 401 -25.72 -22.41 8.44
CA ASN A 401 -24.91 -21.32 7.91
C ASN A 401 -24.41 -20.39 9.02
N ASP A 402 -25.19 -20.20 10.10
CA ASP A 402 -24.71 -19.47 11.28
C ASP A 402 -23.57 -20.22 11.99
N ARG A 403 -23.61 -21.57 12.04
CA ARG A 403 -22.49 -22.38 12.55
C ARG A 403 -21.26 -22.28 11.66
N ARG A 404 -21.43 -22.44 10.34
CA ARG A 404 -20.34 -22.30 9.36
C ARG A 404 -19.69 -20.92 9.45
N TYR A 405 -20.47 -19.86 9.53
CA TYR A 405 -19.94 -18.50 9.72
C TYR A 405 -19.18 -18.34 11.03
N TYR A 406 -19.70 -18.87 12.15
CA TYR A 406 -18.98 -18.88 13.42
C TYR A 406 -17.61 -19.58 13.32
N PHE A 407 -17.55 -20.76 12.69
CA PHE A 407 -16.30 -21.50 12.55
C PHE A 407 -15.32 -20.82 11.59
N TRP A 408 -15.80 -20.32 10.44
CA TRP A 408 -14.99 -19.53 9.51
C TRP A 408 -14.34 -18.34 10.22
N ARG A 409 -15.14 -17.59 10.99
CA ARG A 409 -14.67 -16.42 11.72
C ARG A 409 -13.69 -16.80 12.84
N LEU A 410 -13.87 -17.96 13.48
CA LEU A 410 -12.93 -18.50 14.47
C LEU A 410 -11.57 -18.83 13.85
N ALA A 411 -11.55 -19.46 12.66
CA ALA A 411 -10.33 -19.78 11.93
C ALA A 411 -9.60 -18.51 11.43
N LEU A 412 -10.34 -17.52 10.90
CA LEU A 412 -9.79 -16.23 10.50
C LEU A 412 -9.18 -15.50 11.70
N LYS A 413 -9.90 -15.47 12.82
CA LYS A 413 -9.41 -14.87 14.07
C LYS A 413 -8.11 -15.49 14.55
N GLN A 414 -7.98 -16.82 14.50
CA GLN A 414 -6.73 -17.49 14.87
C GLN A 414 -5.56 -17.04 13.98
N ARG A 415 -5.75 -16.92 12.66
CA ARG A 415 -4.71 -16.46 11.75
C ARG A 415 -4.27 -15.03 12.08
N ILE A 416 -5.23 -14.13 12.27
CA ILE A 416 -4.94 -12.71 12.60
C ILE A 416 -4.27 -12.61 13.98
N TYR A 417 -4.70 -13.40 14.95
CA TYR A 417 -4.06 -13.48 16.27
C TYR A 417 -2.60 -13.89 16.15
N ILE A 418 -2.30 -14.98 15.43
CA ILE A 418 -0.91 -15.47 15.24
C ILE A 418 -0.05 -14.42 14.52
N GLN A 419 -0.61 -13.77 13.49
CA GLN A 419 0.11 -12.76 12.71
C GLN A 419 0.48 -11.53 13.55
N ASN A 420 -0.36 -11.18 14.52
CA ASN A 420 -0.18 -10.01 15.38
C ASN A 420 0.15 -10.41 16.82
N ALA A 421 0.67 -11.62 17.05
CA ALA A 421 0.81 -12.18 18.38
C ALA A 421 1.69 -11.30 19.28
N ASP A 422 2.83 -10.84 18.77
CA ASP A 422 3.75 -9.97 19.50
C ASP A 422 3.08 -8.64 19.85
N ALA A 423 2.45 -7.98 18.87
CA ALA A 423 1.74 -6.71 19.08
C ALA A 423 0.57 -6.85 20.07
N LEU A 424 -0.18 -7.95 20.01
CA LEU A 424 -1.27 -8.25 20.94
C LEU A 424 -0.75 -8.57 22.34
N ASP A 425 0.41 -9.20 22.46
CA ASP A 425 0.99 -9.54 23.76
C ASP A 425 1.52 -8.31 24.52
N GLN A 426 1.95 -7.27 23.80
CA GLN A 426 2.33 -5.98 24.38
C GLN A 426 1.14 -5.17 24.94
N MET A 427 -0.11 -5.52 24.62
CA MET A 427 -1.28 -4.79 25.11
C MET A 427 -1.68 -5.28 26.50
N GLU A 428 -1.72 -4.43 27.52
CA GLU A 428 -1.98 -4.92 28.90
C GLU A 428 -3.44 -5.34 29.13
N ASP A 429 -4.41 -4.68 28.50
CA ASP A 429 -5.83 -5.00 28.66
C ASP A 429 -6.28 -6.14 27.72
N THR A 430 -6.82 -7.20 28.31
CA THR A 430 -7.41 -8.33 27.58
C THR A 430 -8.65 -7.92 26.78
N ALA A 431 -9.43 -6.94 27.26
CA ALA A 431 -10.60 -6.44 26.53
C ALA A 431 -10.17 -5.74 25.24
N ASP A 432 -9.19 -4.85 25.30
CA ASP A 432 -8.60 -4.16 24.14
C ASP A 432 -7.97 -5.14 23.14
N ARG A 433 -7.26 -6.17 23.62
CA ARG A 433 -6.73 -7.25 22.77
C ARG A 433 -7.85 -7.90 21.97
N VAL A 434 -8.96 -8.23 22.64
CA VAL A 434 -10.12 -8.87 22.01
C VAL A 434 -10.79 -7.92 21.01
N GLU A 435 -10.96 -6.65 21.37
CA GLU A 435 -11.58 -5.65 20.50
C GLU A 435 -10.77 -5.38 19.24
N LYS A 436 -9.46 -5.14 19.37
CA LYS A 436 -8.57 -4.94 18.22
C LYS A 436 -8.51 -6.16 17.32
N LEU A 437 -8.47 -7.35 17.90
CA LEU A 437 -8.52 -8.60 17.14
C LEU A 437 -9.86 -8.76 16.40
N GLU A 438 -11.00 -8.42 17.03
CA GLU A 438 -12.30 -8.44 16.36
C GLU A 438 -12.39 -7.41 15.24
N SER A 439 -11.89 -6.19 15.47
CA SER A 439 -11.85 -5.12 14.47
C SER A 439 -10.98 -5.49 13.26
N ALA A 440 -9.85 -6.16 13.49
CA ALA A 440 -9.02 -6.68 12.41
C ALA A 440 -9.71 -7.82 11.63
N VAL A 441 -10.47 -8.68 12.31
CA VAL A 441 -11.31 -9.70 11.65
C VAL A 441 -12.42 -9.06 10.82
N ASP A 442 -13.08 -8.02 11.35
CA ASP A 442 -14.12 -7.27 10.64
C ASP A 442 -13.55 -6.59 9.39
N SER A 443 -12.40 -5.90 9.52
CA SER A 443 -11.73 -5.24 8.39
C SER A 443 -11.30 -6.23 7.30
N GLN A 444 -10.78 -7.41 7.67
CA GLN A 444 -10.45 -8.46 6.70
C GLN A 444 -11.70 -9.07 6.03
N GLN A 445 -12.81 -9.18 6.75
CA GLN A 445 -14.06 -9.64 6.15
C GLN A 445 -14.59 -8.62 5.13
N GLU A 446 -14.58 -7.33 5.46
CA GLU A 446 -14.97 -6.24 4.55
C GLU A 446 -14.13 -6.27 3.27
N GLU A 447 -12.81 -6.42 3.41
CA GLU A 447 -11.91 -6.57 2.27
C GLU A 447 -12.30 -7.79 1.40
N PHE A 448 -12.59 -8.93 2.02
CA PHE A 448 -13.05 -10.11 1.27
C PHE A 448 -14.38 -9.89 0.57
N GLU A 449 -15.33 -9.19 1.19
CA GLU A 449 -16.61 -8.85 0.56
C GLU A 449 -16.40 -7.95 -0.66
N GLU A 450 -15.54 -6.93 -0.56
CA GLU A 450 -15.14 -6.10 -1.70
C GLU A 450 -14.51 -6.94 -2.83
N ARG A 451 -13.62 -7.88 -2.50
CA ARG A 451 -13.02 -8.79 -3.50
C ARG A 451 -14.07 -9.69 -4.14
N LEU A 452 -15.05 -10.20 -3.39
CA LEU A 452 -16.12 -11.02 -3.95
C LEU A 452 -17.00 -10.21 -4.92
N GLU A 453 -17.38 -8.99 -4.56
CA GLU A 453 -18.10 -8.09 -5.47
C GLU A 453 -17.28 -7.77 -6.73
N GLY A 454 -15.97 -7.53 -6.56
CA GLY A 454 -15.05 -7.30 -7.67
C GLY A 454 -14.96 -8.50 -8.62
N LEU A 455 -14.99 -9.74 -8.10
CA LEU A 455 -15.02 -10.95 -8.92
C LEU A 455 -16.32 -11.08 -9.71
N GLU A 456 -17.48 -10.78 -9.09
CA GLU A 456 -18.78 -10.81 -9.76
C GLU A 456 -18.87 -9.77 -10.88
N LYS A 457 -18.38 -8.55 -10.63
CA LYS A 457 -18.28 -7.48 -11.64
C LYS A 457 -17.39 -7.89 -12.82
N ARG A 458 -16.25 -8.54 -12.57
CA ARG A 458 -15.36 -9.03 -13.63
C ARG A 458 -15.98 -10.17 -14.44
N GLN A 459 -16.70 -11.08 -13.79
CA GLN A 459 -17.39 -12.19 -14.46
C GLN A 459 -18.52 -11.70 -15.36
N SER A 460 -19.32 -10.74 -14.90
CA SER A 460 -20.40 -10.13 -15.70
C SER A 460 -19.85 -9.40 -16.92
N LEU A 461 -18.83 -8.57 -16.76
CA LEU A 461 -18.17 -7.88 -17.89
C LEU A 461 -17.59 -8.87 -18.91
N ALA A 462 -16.97 -9.96 -18.45
CA ALA A 462 -16.43 -10.99 -19.35
C ALA A 462 -17.54 -11.74 -20.10
N ALA A 463 -18.70 -11.96 -19.47
CA ALA A 463 -19.86 -12.58 -20.12
C ALA A 463 -20.48 -11.65 -21.18
N ASP A 464 -20.53 -10.34 -20.90
CA ASP A 464 -21.01 -9.33 -21.84
C ASP A 464 -20.08 -9.21 -23.06
N ASP A 465 -18.76 -9.18 -22.85
CA ASP A 465 -17.77 -9.19 -23.95
C ASP A 465 -17.87 -10.48 -24.78
N ALA A 466 -18.10 -11.64 -24.14
CA ALA A 466 -18.34 -12.90 -24.84
C ALA A 466 -19.65 -12.85 -25.66
N ALA A 467 -20.73 -12.30 -25.13
CA ALA A 467 -22.00 -12.15 -25.83
C ALA A 467 -21.93 -11.17 -27.02
N VAL A 468 -21.18 -10.06 -26.87
CA VAL A 468 -20.90 -9.11 -27.96
C VAL A 468 -20.04 -9.77 -29.04
N SER A 469 -19.05 -10.60 -28.68
CA SER A 469 -18.22 -11.31 -29.65
C SER A 469 -18.99 -12.37 -30.48
N VAL A 470 -20.00 -13.01 -29.89
CA VAL A 470 -20.85 -14.00 -30.58
C VAL A 470 -21.90 -13.34 -31.50
N SER A 471 -22.32 -12.11 -31.19
CA SER A 471 -23.25 -11.33 -32.01
C SER A 471 -22.57 -10.51 -33.13
N GLY A 472 -21.24 -10.54 -33.21
CA GLY A 472 -20.37 -9.76 -34.10
C GLY A 472 -20.38 -10.14 -35.59
N ALA A 473 -21.51 -10.60 -36.13
CA ALA A 473 -21.73 -10.73 -37.57
C ALA A 473 -22.94 -9.91 -38.04
N ARG A 474 -23.10 -8.66 -37.57
CA ARG A 474 -23.83 -7.62 -38.32
C ARG A 474 -23.50 -6.20 -37.85
N ALA A 475 -23.31 -5.34 -38.84
CA ALA A 475 -22.80 -3.96 -38.85
C ALA A 475 -23.20 -2.98 -37.72
N LYS A 476 -22.16 -2.29 -37.23
CA LYS A 476 -22.02 -0.91 -36.71
C LYS A 476 -23.29 -0.10 -36.35
N ARG A 477 -23.33 0.39 -35.09
CA ARG A 477 -23.66 1.79 -34.76
C ARG A 477 -22.73 2.32 -33.66
N LYS A 478 -22.27 3.57 -33.85
CA LYS A 478 -21.45 4.35 -32.90
C LYS A 478 -22.21 4.53 -31.58
N ARG A 479 -21.54 4.36 -30.44
CA ARG A 479 -22.01 4.88 -29.15
C ARG A 479 -21.12 6.05 -28.73
N ALA A 480 -21.79 7.14 -28.38
CA ALA A 480 -21.21 8.38 -27.91
C ALA A 480 -20.73 8.23 -26.46
N VAL A 481 -19.64 8.92 -26.15
CA VAL A 481 -19.19 9.22 -24.79
C VAL A 481 -20.27 10.07 -24.13
N VAL A 482 -20.83 9.61 -23.02
CA VAL A 482 -21.67 10.41 -22.14
C VAL A 482 -20.88 10.57 -20.84
N LEU A 483 -20.46 11.81 -20.63
CA LEU A 483 -20.17 12.39 -19.32
C LEU A 483 -21.51 12.49 -18.59
N GLU A 484 -21.62 11.98 -17.38
CA GLU A 484 -22.72 12.30 -16.47
C GLU A 484 -22.09 12.84 -15.18
N ASP A 485 -22.11 14.17 -15.10
CA ASP A 485 -22.11 14.94 -13.86
C ASP A 485 -23.57 15.07 -13.38
N ASP A 486 -23.73 14.92 -12.07
CA ASP A 486 -24.63 15.61 -11.13
C ASP A 486 -26.16 15.40 -11.09
N GLU A 487 -26.68 15.73 -9.90
CA GLU A 487 -28.08 15.75 -9.40
C GLU A 487 -28.55 14.42 -8.75
N GLY A 488 -28.96 14.33 -7.48
CA GLY A 488 -29.47 15.35 -6.56
C GLY A 488 -30.94 15.07 -6.31
N ASP A 489 -31.28 14.07 -5.49
CA ASP A 489 -32.69 13.78 -5.14
C ASP A 489 -32.94 13.79 -3.63
N GLU A 490 -33.62 14.87 -3.26
CA GLU A 490 -34.35 15.13 -2.03
C GLU A 490 -35.42 14.05 -1.78
N TRP A 491 -35.59 13.63 -0.52
CA TRP A 491 -36.77 12.89 -0.10
C TRP A 491 -37.51 13.71 0.95
N GLU A 492 -38.59 14.35 0.50
CA GLU A 492 -39.63 14.95 1.34
C GLU A 492 -40.55 13.90 1.95
N ASP A 493 -41.11 14.28 3.09
CA ASP A 493 -41.90 13.52 4.06
C ASP A 493 -43.20 12.88 3.53
N MET A 494 -43.57 11.75 4.14
CA MET A 494 -44.96 11.30 4.17
C MET A 494 -45.31 10.79 5.59
N ASP A 495 -46.05 11.62 6.32
CA ASP A 495 -46.70 11.31 7.59
C ASP A 495 -47.82 10.26 7.41
N GLU A 496 -47.97 9.36 8.39
CA GLU A 496 -49.29 8.85 8.79
C GLU A 496 -49.33 8.58 10.30
N GLU A 497 -50.29 9.24 10.95
CA GLU A 497 -50.59 9.24 12.38
C GLU A 497 -51.23 7.93 12.87
N SER A 498 -50.96 7.55 14.12
CA SER A 498 -52.04 7.14 15.03
C SER A 498 -51.68 7.38 16.51
N GLU A 499 -52.52 8.20 17.14
CA GLU A 499 -52.63 8.53 18.57
C GLU A 499 -52.96 7.27 19.42
N GLY A 500 -52.76 7.18 20.74
CA GLY A 500 -52.38 8.13 21.79
C GLY A 500 -52.50 7.44 23.16
N GLY A 501 -51.95 8.03 24.24
CA GLY A 501 -52.12 7.42 25.57
C GLY A 501 -51.34 7.93 26.79
N THR A 502 -51.25 9.26 26.98
CA THR A 502 -51.25 9.99 28.27
C THR A 502 -50.28 9.61 29.43
N LYS A 503 -49.44 10.57 29.84
CA LYS A 503 -49.32 11.01 31.27
C LYS A 503 -48.57 12.35 31.44
N ARG A 504 -49.38 13.39 31.74
CA ARG A 504 -49.18 14.61 32.54
C ARG A 504 -47.79 15.28 32.66
N ARG A 505 -47.74 16.53 32.17
CA ARG A 505 -46.74 17.59 32.41
C ARG A 505 -46.70 18.12 33.85
N ARG A 506 -45.49 18.51 34.28
CA ARG A 506 -45.15 19.60 35.24
C ARG A 506 -43.83 20.28 34.77
N PRO A 507 -43.53 21.52 35.22
CA PRO A 507 -43.10 22.63 34.36
C PRO A 507 -41.60 22.68 34.03
N LEU A 508 -41.28 23.37 32.92
CA LEU A 508 -39.93 23.71 32.47
C LEU A 508 -39.14 24.44 33.57
N CYS A 509 -38.05 23.81 34.00
CA CYS A 509 -36.91 24.50 34.60
C CYS A 509 -35.93 24.84 33.46
N LEU A 510 -35.38 26.06 33.47
CA LEU A 510 -34.33 26.49 32.55
C LEU A 510 -33.10 25.55 32.67
N PRO A 511 -32.43 25.17 31.57
CA PRO A 511 -31.23 24.35 31.64
C PRO A 511 -30.08 25.12 32.27
N ASN A 512 -29.39 24.49 33.24
CA ASN A 512 -28.13 24.95 33.80
C ASN A 512 -27.08 25.11 32.69
N MET A 513 -26.21 26.11 32.80
CA MET A 513 -25.13 26.42 31.85
C MET A 513 -23.99 25.36 31.80
N THR A 514 -24.20 24.12 32.26
CA THR A 514 -23.20 23.05 32.29
C THR A 514 -23.43 21.95 31.24
N ASP A 515 -24.37 22.14 30.31
CA ASP A 515 -24.85 21.12 29.37
C ASP A 515 -24.53 21.43 27.89
N ARG A 516 -23.60 22.37 27.63
CA ARG A 516 -23.20 22.72 26.26
C ARG A 516 -22.27 21.65 25.68
N GLN A 517 -22.69 21.02 24.59
CA GLN A 517 -21.82 20.15 23.80
C GLN A 517 -20.67 20.96 23.18
N ILE A 518 -19.43 20.55 23.43
CA ILE A 518 -18.21 21.13 22.86
C ILE A 518 -17.82 20.40 21.58
N ASN A 519 -17.48 21.16 20.54
CA ASN A 519 -17.19 20.68 19.20
C ASN A 519 -15.68 20.75 18.91
N LEU A 520 -15.09 19.64 18.49
CA LEU A 520 -13.69 19.56 18.08
C LEU A 520 -13.56 19.42 16.58
N THR A 521 -12.60 20.13 16.00
CA THR A 521 -12.05 19.78 14.68
C THR A 521 -10.64 19.26 14.85
N VAL A 522 -10.33 18.09 14.26
CA VAL A 522 -9.00 17.48 14.35
C VAL A 522 -8.30 17.57 13.00
N LEU A 523 -7.06 18.06 12.99
CA LEU A 523 -6.22 18.15 11.80
C LEU A 523 -5.20 17.01 11.79
N ILE A 524 -5.09 16.29 10.67
CA ILE A 524 -4.21 15.11 10.52
C ILE A 524 -3.47 15.09 9.18
N SER A 525 -2.36 14.34 9.10
CA SER A 525 -1.65 14.11 7.82
C SER A 525 -1.27 12.64 7.56
N GLY A 526 -1.57 11.70 8.46
CA GLY A 526 -1.06 10.33 8.36
C GLY A 526 -1.93 9.27 9.04
N ASN A 527 -1.30 8.31 9.74
CA ASN A 527 -1.95 7.12 10.31
C ASN A 527 -3.10 7.44 11.30
N GLY A 528 -3.02 8.58 12.01
CA GLY A 528 -4.10 9.04 12.89
C GLY A 528 -4.23 8.24 14.19
N SER A 529 -3.14 7.72 14.75
CA SER A 529 -3.14 7.05 16.07
C SER A 529 -3.55 8.00 17.20
N ASN A 530 -3.04 9.23 17.19
CA ASN A 530 -3.46 10.29 18.12
C ASN A 530 -4.93 10.72 17.93
N LEU A 531 -5.44 10.70 16.69
CA LEU A 531 -6.86 10.91 16.42
C LEU A 531 -7.70 9.78 17.04
N GLN A 532 -7.26 8.52 16.94
CA GLN A 532 -7.96 7.39 17.58
C GLN A 532 -8.11 7.61 19.09
N ALA A 533 -7.04 8.05 19.77
CA ALA A 533 -7.10 8.34 21.21
C ALA A 533 -8.16 9.39 21.55
N LEU A 534 -8.31 10.44 20.72
CA LEU A 534 -9.35 11.45 20.90
C LEU A 534 -10.76 10.92 20.62
N ILE A 535 -10.92 10.07 19.60
CA ILE A 535 -12.19 9.39 19.28
C ILE A 535 -12.64 8.54 20.48
N ASP A 536 -11.74 7.69 20.98
CA ASP A 536 -12.00 6.77 22.08
C ASP A 536 -12.30 7.55 23.38
N ALA A 537 -11.60 8.67 23.60
CA ALA A 537 -11.84 9.53 24.76
C ALA A 537 -13.19 10.27 24.70
N CYS A 538 -13.65 10.67 23.51
CA CYS A 538 -15.01 11.22 23.35
C CYS A 538 -16.07 10.12 23.58
N ALA A 539 -15.87 8.94 23.01
CA ALA A 539 -16.82 7.82 23.10
C ALA A 539 -16.96 7.27 24.54
N SER A 540 -15.85 7.19 25.27
CA SER A 540 -15.82 6.72 26.67
C SER A 540 -16.27 7.77 27.70
N GLY A 541 -16.40 9.04 27.29
CA GLY A 541 -16.71 10.16 28.18
C GLY A 541 -15.51 10.68 28.97
N ALA A 542 -14.28 10.25 28.67
CA ALA A 542 -13.05 10.83 29.22
C ALA A 542 -12.88 12.30 28.82
N LEU A 543 -13.45 12.70 27.67
CA LEU A 543 -13.71 14.09 27.29
C LEU A 543 -15.22 14.36 27.43
N PRO A 544 -15.69 14.87 28.59
CA PRO A 544 -17.12 15.01 28.85
C PRO A 544 -17.76 16.04 27.92
N ASN A 545 -19.01 15.79 27.52
CA ASN A 545 -19.80 16.67 26.65
C ASN A 545 -19.08 17.10 25.36
N THR A 546 -18.15 16.28 24.85
CA THR A 546 -17.28 16.63 23.72
C THR A 546 -17.54 15.70 22.55
N ARG A 547 -17.56 16.24 21.32
CA ARG A 547 -17.62 15.44 20.09
C ARG A 547 -16.65 15.99 19.05
N ILE A 548 -16.08 15.11 18.25
CA ILE A 548 -15.34 15.50 17.05
C ILE A 548 -16.35 15.70 15.92
N THR A 549 -16.39 16.91 15.37
CA THR A 549 -17.37 17.31 14.35
C THR A 549 -16.81 17.27 12.95
N ASN A 550 -15.49 17.36 12.81
CA ASN A 550 -14.82 17.18 11.54
C ASN A 550 -13.37 16.70 11.74
N VAL A 551 -12.89 15.87 10.83
CA VAL A 551 -11.47 15.53 10.68
C VAL A 551 -10.97 16.01 9.33
N ILE A 552 -10.02 16.93 9.33
CA ILE A 552 -9.47 17.51 8.11
C ILE A 552 -8.08 16.94 7.87
N SER A 553 -7.86 16.37 6.69
CA SER A 553 -6.55 15.88 6.25
C SER A 553 -6.03 16.66 5.05
N ASN A 554 -4.72 16.93 5.04
CA ASN A 554 -4.04 17.43 3.85
C ASN A 554 -3.51 16.32 2.93
N ARG A 555 -3.67 15.04 3.31
CA ARG A 555 -3.31 13.88 2.50
C ARG A 555 -4.53 12.99 2.29
N LYS A 556 -4.84 12.69 1.03
CA LYS A 556 -6.03 11.90 0.65
C LYS A 556 -5.93 10.46 1.16
N ALA A 557 -4.72 9.90 1.19
CA ALA A 557 -4.42 8.54 1.64
C ALA A 557 -4.13 8.45 3.16
N ALA A 558 -4.42 9.49 3.95
CA ALA A 558 -4.20 9.42 5.39
C ALA A 558 -5.17 8.40 6.02
N TYR A 559 -4.64 7.31 6.59
CA TYR A 559 -5.45 6.29 7.28
C TYR A 559 -6.29 6.85 8.45
N GLY A 560 -5.91 8.02 9.01
CA GLY A 560 -6.75 8.71 9.99
C GLY A 560 -8.12 9.14 9.43
N LEU A 561 -8.28 9.33 8.12
CA LEU A 561 -9.59 9.55 7.48
C LEU A 561 -10.49 8.32 7.59
N GLU A 562 -9.92 7.12 7.43
CA GLU A 562 -10.64 5.85 7.63
C GLU A 562 -11.08 5.68 9.09
N ARG A 563 -10.22 6.05 10.05
CA ARG A 563 -10.57 6.04 11.49
C ARG A 563 -11.75 6.97 11.80
N ALA A 564 -11.73 8.18 11.24
CA ALA A 564 -12.82 9.14 11.39
C ALA A 564 -14.12 8.62 10.77
N SER A 565 -14.05 8.08 9.55
CA SER A 565 -15.19 7.48 8.84
C SER A 565 -15.82 6.33 9.64
N LYS A 566 -15.00 5.41 10.18
CA LYS A 566 -15.45 4.30 11.05
C LYS A 566 -16.15 4.78 12.32
N ALA A 567 -15.73 5.93 12.85
CA ALA A 567 -16.37 6.59 13.99
C ALA A 567 -17.58 7.47 13.60
N SER A 568 -18.00 7.44 12.33
CA SER A 568 -19.08 8.30 11.77
C SER A 568 -18.81 9.80 11.95
N ILE A 569 -17.54 10.20 11.91
CA ILE A 569 -17.12 11.60 11.99
C ILE A 569 -16.94 12.12 10.56
N PRO A 570 -17.56 13.26 10.19
CA PRO A 570 -17.33 13.89 8.90
C PRO A 570 -15.84 14.12 8.63
N THR A 571 -15.44 13.94 7.37
CA THR A 571 -14.06 14.16 6.94
C THR A 571 -13.97 15.22 5.85
N THR A 572 -12.85 15.92 5.80
CA THR A 572 -12.55 16.88 4.73
C THR A 572 -11.12 16.66 4.25
N TYR A 573 -10.95 16.53 2.94
CA TYR A 573 -9.63 16.52 2.32
C TYR A 573 -9.32 17.93 1.77
N HIS A 574 -8.24 18.53 2.23
CA HIS A 574 -7.82 19.88 1.85
C HIS A 574 -6.32 19.90 1.54
N ASN A 575 -5.94 19.91 0.26
CA ASN A 575 -4.55 19.78 -0.16
C ASN A 575 -3.97 21.12 -0.63
N LEU A 576 -2.68 21.34 -0.37
CA LEU A 576 -1.90 22.48 -0.83
C LEU A 576 -1.58 22.43 -2.34
N VAL A 577 -1.56 21.25 -2.96
CA VAL A 577 -1.16 21.06 -4.37
C VAL A 577 -1.99 21.94 -5.35
N PRO A 578 -3.34 22.00 -5.29
CA PRO A 578 -4.12 22.88 -6.16
C PRO A 578 -3.72 24.36 -6.04
N TYR A 579 -3.38 24.82 -4.84
CA TYR A 579 -2.96 26.21 -4.60
C TYR A 579 -1.58 26.51 -5.15
N LYS A 580 -0.64 25.55 -5.06
CA LYS A 580 0.68 25.65 -5.71
C LYS A 580 0.55 25.76 -7.22
N LYS A 581 -0.39 25.02 -7.83
CA LYS A 581 -0.68 25.12 -9.27
C LYS A 581 -1.29 26.47 -9.66
N GLN A 582 -2.12 27.06 -8.81
CA GLN A 582 -2.71 28.38 -9.04
C GLN A 582 -1.71 29.53 -8.86
N HIS A 583 -0.72 29.36 -7.97
CA HIS A 583 0.32 30.36 -7.70
C HIS A 583 1.73 29.80 -7.94
N PRO A 584 2.06 29.40 -9.18
CA PRO A 584 3.36 28.79 -9.50
C PRO A 584 4.52 29.75 -9.23
N ASP A 585 4.25 31.06 -9.23
CA ASP A 585 5.25 32.09 -9.06
C ASP A 585 5.57 32.44 -7.60
N SER A 586 4.71 32.06 -6.65
CA SER A 586 4.80 32.45 -5.23
C SER A 586 4.19 31.39 -4.31
N ILE A 587 5.05 30.57 -3.71
CA ILE A 587 4.65 29.55 -2.73
C ILE A 587 4.07 30.18 -1.47
N ASP A 588 4.59 31.34 -1.07
CA ASP A 588 4.05 32.06 0.09
C ASP A 588 2.61 32.48 -0.16
N THR A 589 2.28 32.93 -1.38
CA THR A 589 0.90 33.23 -1.77
C THR A 589 0.04 31.97 -1.83
N ALA A 590 0.55 30.87 -2.39
CA ALA A 590 -0.14 29.58 -2.40
C ALA A 590 -0.47 29.11 -0.97
N ARG A 591 0.49 29.18 -0.05
CA ARG A 591 0.33 28.79 1.34
C ARG A 591 -0.63 29.72 2.09
N GLN A 592 -0.49 31.03 1.91
CA GLN A 592 -1.40 32.02 2.50
C GLN A 592 -2.84 31.79 2.06
N GLN A 593 -3.07 31.48 0.78
CA GLN A 593 -4.42 31.20 0.28
C GLN A 593 -4.94 29.84 0.77
N TYR A 594 -4.13 28.79 0.71
CA TYR A 594 -4.48 27.46 1.24
C TYR A 594 -4.88 27.54 2.72
N ASP A 595 -4.11 28.27 3.52
CA ASP A 595 -4.35 28.45 4.96
C ASP A 595 -5.55 29.35 5.26
N ALA A 596 -5.79 30.39 4.43
CA ALA A 596 -7.00 31.20 4.51
C ALA A 596 -8.25 30.36 4.21
N ASP A 597 -8.18 29.50 3.19
CA ASP A 597 -9.28 28.60 2.82
C ASP A 597 -9.48 27.49 3.87
N LEU A 598 -8.40 26.97 4.45
CA LEU A 598 -8.50 26.03 5.57
C LEU A 598 -9.22 26.68 6.77
N ALA A 599 -8.85 27.92 7.13
CA ALA A 599 -9.55 28.65 8.18
C ALA A 599 -11.02 28.87 7.82
N LYS A 600 -11.32 29.21 6.56
CA LYS A 600 -12.69 29.37 6.08
C LYS A 600 -13.49 28.07 6.19
N ILE A 601 -12.97 26.93 5.73
CA ILE A 601 -13.59 25.60 5.86
C ILE A 601 -13.97 25.33 7.32
N ILE A 602 -13.06 25.64 8.26
CA ILE A 602 -13.32 25.46 9.69
C ILE A 602 -14.35 26.46 10.23
N LEU A 603 -14.30 27.72 9.84
CA LEU A 603 -15.21 28.76 10.33
C LEU A 603 -16.63 28.63 9.78
N ASP A 604 -16.75 28.11 8.56
CA ASP A 604 -18.01 27.85 7.87
C ASP A 604 -18.62 26.49 8.27
N SER A 605 -17.86 25.65 8.98
CA SER A 605 -18.39 24.38 9.49
C SER A 605 -19.55 24.60 10.46
N ASN A 606 -20.55 23.72 10.37
CA ASN A 606 -21.73 23.74 11.21
C ASN A 606 -21.95 22.35 11.85
N PRO A 607 -21.80 22.20 13.17
CA PRO A 607 -21.45 23.24 14.14
C PRO A 607 -19.98 23.66 14.05
N ARG A 608 -19.72 24.96 14.27
CA ARG A 608 -18.36 25.51 14.36
C ARG A 608 -17.61 24.91 15.55
N PRO A 609 -16.32 24.57 15.43
CA PRO A 609 -15.56 24.03 16.55
C PRO A 609 -15.29 25.08 17.63
N ASP A 610 -15.23 24.62 18.87
CA ASP A 610 -14.77 25.37 20.02
C ASP A 610 -13.25 25.22 20.23
N LEU A 611 -12.68 24.10 19.73
CA LEU A 611 -11.26 23.77 19.82
C LEU A 611 -10.79 23.01 18.56
N ILE A 612 -9.60 23.35 18.08
CA ILE A 612 -8.89 22.65 17.01
C ILE A 612 -7.72 21.88 17.62
N VAL A 613 -7.58 20.60 17.26
CA VAL A 613 -6.48 19.73 17.73
C VAL A 613 -5.65 19.26 16.54
N CYS A 614 -4.38 19.61 16.50
CA CYS A 614 -3.42 19.08 15.54
C CYS A 614 -2.87 17.74 16.05
N ALA A 615 -3.27 16.64 15.41
CA ALA A 615 -2.93 15.27 15.80
C ALA A 615 -2.08 14.61 14.69
N GLY A 616 -0.79 14.94 14.64
CA GLY A 616 0.08 14.53 13.53
C GLY A 616 -0.17 15.33 12.26
N TRP A 617 -0.40 16.64 12.40
CA TRP A 617 -0.57 17.58 11.30
C TRP A 617 0.80 18.07 10.81
N MET A 618 1.20 17.65 9.62
CA MET A 618 2.54 17.89 9.05
C MET A 618 2.55 19.14 8.17
N HIS A 619 1.94 20.24 8.61
CA HIS A 619 1.92 21.51 7.88
C HIS A 619 1.94 22.72 8.82
N ILE A 620 2.96 23.57 8.67
CA ILE A 620 3.06 24.82 9.43
C ILE A 620 2.00 25.79 8.91
N VAL A 621 1.15 26.29 9.80
CA VAL A 621 0.09 27.25 9.46
C VAL A 621 0.62 28.68 9.43
N THR A 622 0.18 29.48 8.46
CA THR A 622 0.53 30.90 8.31
C THR A 622 -0.41 31.80 9.12
N PRO A 623 -0.08 33.11 9.29
CA PRO A 623 -0.99 34.07 9.90
C PRO A 623 -2.38 34.14 9.25
N SER A 624 -2.49 33.84 7.95
CA SER A 624 -3.76 33.77 7.23
C SER A 624 -4.73 32.73 7.79
N PHE A 625 -4.22 31.70 8.47
CA PHE A 625 -5.03 30.75 9.25
C PHE A 625 -5.23 31.21 10.70
N LEU A 626 -4.14 31.60 11.38
CA LEU A 626 -4.15 31.89 12.82
C LEU A 626 -5.01 33.10 13.20
N THR A 627 -4.93 34.19 12.43
CA THR A 627 -5.66 35.44 12.71
C THR A 627 -7.17 35.26 12.71
N PRO A 628 -7.82 34.72 11.67
CA PRO A 628 -9.28 34.55 11.66
C PRO A 628 -9.78 33.53 12.69
N ILE A 629 -9.03 32.46 12.95
CA ILE A 629 -9.37 31.46 13.99
C ILE A 629 -9.34 32.08 15.39
N SER A 630 -8.30 32.86 15.69
CA SER A 630 -8.19 33.61 16.95
C SER A 630 -9.29 34.67 17.10
N ALA A 631 -9.62 35.39 16.04
CA ALA A 631 -10.72 36.36 16.03
C ALA A 631 -12.09 35.71 16.29
N ALA A 632 -12.26 34.45 15.90
CA ALA A 632 -13.44 33.64 16.23
C ALA A 632 -13.40 33.04 17.65
N ASN A 633 -12.36 33.35 18.44
CA ASN A 633 -12.13 32.86 19.80
C ASN A 633 -12.06 31.32 19.88
N ILE A 634 -11.54 30.68 18.83
CA ILE A 634 -11.30 29.23 18.77
C ILE A 634 -9.84 28.98 19.15
N LYS A 635 -9.62 28.06 20.09
CA LYS A 635 -8.28 27.64 20.50
C LYS A 635 -7.72 26.59 19.56
N ILE A 636 -6.40 26.57 19.38
CA ILE A 636 -5.69 25.56 18.60
C ILE A 636 -4.59 24.97 19.49
N ILE A 637 -4.54 23.65 19.58
CA ILE A 637 -3.48 22.93 20.29
C ILE A 637 -2.80 21.92 19.38
N ASN A 638 -1.52 21.69 19.63
CA ASN A 638 -0.72 20.71 18.91
C ASN A 638 -0.01 19.77 19.88
N LEU A 639 0.13 18.52 19.46
CA LEU A 639 1.05 17.57 20.06
C LEU A 639 2.41 17.66 19.36
N HIS A 640 3.47 17.77 20.14
CA HIS A 640 4.85 17.71 19.65
C HIS A 640 5.67 16.70 20.48
N PRO A 641 6.38 15.74 19.85
CA PRO A 641 7.17 14.72 20.56
C PRO A 641 8.54 15.24 21.00
N ALA A 642 8.55 16.36 21.71
CA ALA A 642 9.70 16.87 22.46
C ALA A 642 9.24 17.70 23.67
N LEU A 643 10.17 18.05 24.55
CA LEU A 643 9.91 19.02 25.63
C LEU A 643 9.94 20.46 25.09
N PRO A 644 9.35 21.44 25.81
CA PRO A 644 9.35 22.84 25.38
C PRO A 644 10.75 23.38 25.15
N GLY A 645 10.98 23.98 23.98
CA GLY A 645 12.28 24.51 23.57
C GLY A 645 13.30 23.46 23.10
N GLU A 646 12.93 22.18 23.09
CA GLU A 646 13.76 21.08 22.60
C GLU A 646 13.23 20.57 21.25
N PHE A 647 14.14 20.26 20.32
CA PHE A 647 13.84 19.56 19.06
C PHE A 647 12.60 20.05 18.29
N SER A 648 12.44 21.36 18.08
CA SER A 648 11.32 21.92 17.29
C SER A 648 11.35 21.46 15.83
N GLY A 649 10.18 21.30 15.20
CA GLY A 649 10.03 20.85 13.82
C GLY A 649 10.11 19.33 13.62
N ALA A 650 10.14 18.92 12.36
CA ALA A 650 10.09 17.50 11.97
C ALA A 650 11.27 16.66 12.52
N GLY A 651 11.09 15.34 12.57
CA GLY A 651 12.13 14.40 13.01
C GLY A 651 12.58 14.60 14.46
N ALA A 652 11.71 15.10 15.35
CA ALA A 652 12.08 15.40 16.74
C ALA A 652 12.49 14.14 17.53
N ILE A 653 11.82 13.01 17.32
CA ILE A 653 12.13 11.73 17.96
C ILE A 653 13.52 11.23 17.56
N GLU A 654 13.82 11.21 16.25
CA GLU A 654 15.12 10.79 15.73
C GLU A 654 16.25 11.70 16.23
N ARG A 655 16.05 13.02 16.20
CA ARG A 655 17.05 13.97 16.72
C ARG A 655 17.28 13.79 18.22
N ALA A 656 16.23 13.54 19.00
CA ALA A 656 16.36 13.26 20.43
C ALA A 656 17.09 11.93 20.69
N TRP A 657 16.79 10.89 19.91
CA TRP A 657 17.48 9.60 19.98
C TRP A 657 18.97 9.76 19.68
N LYS A 658 19.31 10.46 18.60
CA LYS A 658 20.69 10.75 18.19
C LYS A 658 21.45 11.54 19.25
N ALA A 659 20.85 12.60 19.81
CA ALA A 659 21.42 13.35 20.93
C ALA A 659 21.61 12.47 22.18
N GLY A 660 20.74 11.47 22.39
CA GLY A 660 20.91 10.48 23.44
C GLY A 660 22.12 9.56 23.24
N ARG A 661 22.43 9.20 21.99
CA ARG A 661 23.58 8.37 21.61
C ARG A 661 24.89 9.15 21.62
N GLU A 662 24.89 10.34 21.05
CA GLU A 662 26.10 11.12 20.73
C GLU A 662 26.45 12.11 21.83
N ASP A 663 25.46 12.86 22.32
CA ASP A 663 25.64 13.95 23.29
C ASP A 663 25.34 13.53 24.74
N GLY A 664 24.96 12.27 24.93
CA GLY A 664 24.65 11.70 26.25
C GLY A 664 23.36 12.22 26.87
N LEU A 665 22.44 12.79 26.08
CA LEU A 665 21.13 13.24 26.54
C LEU A 665 20.39 12.08 27.22
N LYS A 666 19.80 12.36 28.39
CA LYS A 666 19.17 11.31 29.24
C LYS A 666 17.65 11.26 29.12
N ARG A 667 17.04 12.29 28.54
CA ARG A 667 15.59 12.40 28.41
C ARG A 667 15.20 13.18 27.17
N THR A 668 14.00 12.88 26.70
CA THR A 668 13.20 13.68 25.79
C THR A 668 11.80 13.84 26.43
N GLY A 669 10.78 14.14 25.64
CA GLY A 669 9.41 14.11 26.14
C GLY A 669 8.38 14.34 25.05
N VAL A 670 7.16 14.57 25.48
CA VAL A 670 6.03 14.98 24.63
C VAL A 670 5.40 16.20 25.28
N MET A 671 4.95 17.15 24.47
CA MET A 671 4.21 18.31 24.93
C MET A 671 2.92 18.50 24.13
N ILE A 672 1.88 18.99 24.82
CA ILE A 672 0.72 19.62 24.21
C ILE A 672 0.84 21.11 24.45
N HIS A 673 0.78 21.92 23.40
CA HIS A 673 0.96 23.37 23.50
C HIS A 673 -0.05 24.13 22.64
N GLU A 674 -0.29 25.41 22.96
CA GLU A 674 -1.07 26.28 22.08
C GLU A 674 -0.29 26.53 20.76
N VAL A 675 -0.98 26.56 19.63
CA VAL A 675 -0.33 26.86 18.34
C VAL A 675 -0.21 28.37 18.15
N ILE A 676 1.01 28.83 17.91
CA ILE A 676 1.34 30.22 17.54
C ILE A 676 2.07 30.24 16.20
N ALA A 677 2.44 31.43 15.71
CA ALA A 677 3.14 31.58 14.44
C ALA A 677 4.55 30.94 14.44
N GLU A 678 5.20 30.90 15.60
CA GLU A 678 6.49 30.24 15.78
C GLU A 678 6.28 28.74 16.06
N VAL A 679 7.02 27.90 15.33
CA VAL A 679 6.86 26.44 15.31
C VAL A 679 7.22 25.86 16.68
N ASP A 680 6.30 25.10 17.27
CA ASP A 680 6.48 24.39 18.55
C ASP A 680 6.94 25.29 19.72
N ALA A 681 6.58 26.58 19.69
CA ALA A 681 7.04 27.58 20.67
C ALA A 681 5.89 28.18 21.51
N GLY A 682 4.67 27.67 21.37
CA GLY A 682 3.54 28.16 22.16
C GLY A 682 3.56 27.67 23.60
N GLU A 683 2.69 28.25 24.43
CA GLU A 683 2.61 27.90 25.85
C GLU A 683 2.24 26.42 26.03
N ALA A 684 3.09 25.68 26.74
CA ALA A 684 2.86 24.27 27.05
C ALA A 684 1.71 24.12 28.05
N ILE A 685 0.71 23.33 27.69
CA ILE A 685 -0.47 23.01 28.50
C ILE A 685 -0.20 21.83 29.43
N VAL A 686 0.48 20.82 28.88
CA VAL A 686 0.93 19.64 29.61
C VAL A 686 2.15 19.07 28.90
N THR A 687 3.09 18.55 29.69
CA THR A 687 4.30 17.90 29.20
C THR A 687 4.48 16.58 29.93
N GLN A 688 5.17 15.64 29.30
CA GLN A 688 5.59 14.41 29.94
C GLN A 688 7.00 14.05 29.48
N GLU A 689 7.91 13.88 30.44
CA GLU A 689 9.28 13.44 30.15
C GLU A 689 9.30 11.95 29.79
N VAL A 690 10.16 11.59 28.84
CA VAL A 690 10.43 10.22 28.40
C VAL A 690 11.94 9.98 28.51
N GLU A 691 12.34 9.00 29.31
CA GLU A 691 13.74 8.61 29.47
C GLU A 691 14.31 8.01 28.17
N LEU A 692 15.53 8.40 27.80
CA LEU A 692 16.31 7.80 26.71
C LEU A 692 17.15 6.65 27.28
N ARG A 693 16.82 5.41 26.92
CA ARG A 693 17.47 4.22 27.51
C ARG A 693 18.75 3.83 26.78
N GLU A 694 19.73 3.33 27.53
CA GLU A 694 20.97 2.83 26.95
C GLU A 694 20.70 1.56 26.12
N GLY A 695 21.13 1.54 24.86
CA GLY A 695 20.98 0.40 23.95
C GLY A 695 19.63 0.31 23.22
N GLU A 696 18.69 1.21 23.53
CA GLU A 696 17.38 1.29 22.88
C GLU A 696 17.48 1.75 21.42
N SER A 697 16.80 1.05 20.52
CA SER A 697 16.68 1.39 19.10
C SER A 697 15.75 2.59 18.87
N LEU A 698 15.82 3.18 17.67
CA LEU A 698 14.93 4.29 17.30
C LEU A 698 13.46 3.86 17.34
N ASP A 699 13.14 2.70 16.76
CA ASP A 699 11.78 2.15 16.70
C ASP A 699 11.19 1.92 18.11
N GLU A 700 12.00 1.40 19.05
CA GLU A 700 11.58 1.21 20.45
C GLU A 700 11.30 2.53 21.18
N LEU A 701 12.12 3.57 20.93
CA LEU A 701 11.88 4.90 21.48
C LEU A 701 10.60 5.52 20.89
N GLU A 702 10.42 5.40 19.58
CA GLU A 702 9.26 5.91 18.86
C GLU A 702 7.96 5.28 19.38
N GLU A 703 7.94 3.95 19.57
CA GLU A 703 6.78 3.26 20.14
C GLU A 703 6.48 3.72 21.58
N ARG A 704 7.51 3.97 22.40
CA ARG A 704 7.33 4.49 23.77
C ARG A 704 6.80 5.92 23.79
N ILE A 705 7.31 6.77 22.90
CA ILE A 705 6.84 8.14 22.74
C ILE A 705 5.39 8.12 22.29
N HIS A 706 5.01 7.34 21.28
CA HIS A 706 3.62 7.23 20.83
C HIS A 706 2.66 6.75 21.92
N ARG A 707 3.08 5.83 22.80
CA ARG A 707 2.28 5.45 23.98
C ARG A 707 2.02 6.62 24.93
N VAL A 708 3.02 7.47 25.13
CA VAL A 708 2.89 8.70 25.93
C VAL A 708 1.98 9.71 25.22
N GLU A 709 2.14 9.87 23.91
CA GLU A 709 1.34 10.79 23.09
C GLU A 709 -0.17 10.55 23.23
N HIS A 710 -0.61 9.30 23.18
CA HIS A 710 -2.04 8.95 23.21
C HIS A 710 -2.71 9.40 24.52
N GLY A 711 -2.05 9.21 25.65
CA GLY A 711 -2.56 9.70 26.94
C GLY A 711 -2.47 11.21 27.06
N LEU A 712 -1.33 11.78 26.61
CA LEU A 712 -1.06 13.20 26.78
C LEU A 712 -1.95 14.08 25.91
N ILE A 713 -2.30 13.66 24.68
CA ILE A 713 -3.20 14.42 23.80
C ILE A 713 -4.61 14.52 24.36
N VAL A 714 -5.10 13.44 24.99
CA VAL A 714 -6.40 13.42 25.67
C VAL A 714 -6.38 14.33 26.90
N GLU A 715 -5.35 14.21 27.74
CA GLU A 715 -5.19 15.06 28.93
C GLU A 715 -5.04 16.55 28.59
N GLY A 716 -4.23 16.87 27.58
CA GLY A 716 -4.06 18.24 27.09
C GLY A 716 -5.37 18.82 26.55
N THR A 717 -6.10 18.03 25.76
CA THR A 717 -7.43 18.41 25.26
C THR A 717 -8.39 18.68 26.42
N ARG A 718 -8.47 17.76 27.41
CA ARG A 718 -9.32 17.91 28.61
C ARG A 718 -9.04 19.20 29.36
N ARG A 719 -7.77 19.54 29.61
CA ARG A 719 -7.39 20.80 30.31
C ARG A 719 -7.85 22.05 29.58
N VAL A 720 -7.82 22.04 28.24
CA VAL A 720 -8.30 23.17 27.45
C VAL A 720 -9.83 23.24 27.48
N LEU A 721 -10.51 22.10 27.38
CA LEU A 721 -11.97 22.04 27.51
C LEU A 721 -12.45 22.60 28.85
N GLU A 722 -11.77 22.29 29.95
CA GLU A 722 -12.08 22.85 31.28
C GLU A 722 -11.93 24.39 31.33
N LYS A 723 -10.91 24.93 30.65
CA LYS A 723 -10.73 26.39 30.51
C LYS A 723 -11.79 27.02 29.62
N ILE A 724 -12.30 26.30 28.61
CA ILE A 724 -13.39 26.75 27.73
C ILE A 724 -14.74 26.72 28.48
N ALA A 725 -15.01 25.65 29.25
CA ALA A 725 -16.26 25.47 30.00
C ALA A 725 -16.34 26.35 31.26
N GLY A 726 -15.21 26.78 31.81
CA GLY A 726 -15.14 27.69 32.96
C GLY A 726 -15.25 29.19 32.61
N LYS A 727 -15.39 29.53 31.33
CA LYS A 727 -15.67 30.88 30.83
C LYS A 727 -17.14 31.00 30.45
#